data_AF-A0A7C6GZT1-F1
#
_entry.id   AF-A0A7C6GZT1-F1
#
_cell.length_a   1.000
_cell.length_b   1.000
_cell.length_c   1.000
_cell.angle_alpha   90.00
_cell.angle_beta   90.00
_cell.angle_gamma   90.00
#
_symmetry.space_group_name_H-M   'P 1'
#
loop_
_entity.id
_entity.type
_entity.pdbx_description
1 polymer ?
#
loop_
_entity_poly.entity_id
_entity_poly.type
_entity_poly.pdbx_seq_one_letter_code
_entity_poly.pdbx_strand_id
1 'polypeptide(L)'
;MRKNSKSLLGLVVATALAFGSLFGCGPTPPSSSAPSTSVPPSVSTSSVAPSTSSVAEVTATGISVTTNPTKISYFVGDEEVDASGLVVTLTYSDNSTRVLEANEYTLSEPDMSAAGQKTITVTYGNLTTTFNITVVAVDLVGIQVSAQPDKVEYERNEDLDLTGLAIAGVYNNGDTEDVTGDCTFSDVDMSTSGDKEITVTYGTFTVTFVITVKVPTQVKVVIQSYPTKTYYYIGETQTNEGLKIAWLMSDGSYEDIPSTQYSVSSFDTSAAGQKEVTVTVGDAQVRYNVYVAGPVQYTYNSYTAVSPSNWNELTYQDANDTQIMNYISGSFFSFDFAYDHDGEIIPGGYQVQYNAVSAVEDVTATYAGDPKYAVPATAEKGFAYKFTLRNDLKWDDGTAIKAEDFVYTMKEQENPDFFNYRADSFYNGATVIHNAKNYLFQGQDGYFGARTYAKAKYGEELYKAEDDADYYFRSYTLDCYEGEWSRGENNAVVNWFLGNNPDYYDYVKNYGVFIIPYLLSATAMSAAECIAASAALDQKSLAEIKADSALNDLWEEILGFWQTDPNEELDLLVAYILNPPVSFDDVGIFVGDNDYELVLVLDKVLNIFKEDGVSLSYKAAYNFSSLPLVKKDLYEANKVEPQLEGGLWTSKYNSSVASTASWGPYKLSYFQAGKQYILDRNPHWYGYNMDVYRGQYQTQRIVCDTISQWNTAWLAFQNGDLASIGIDVSIAADYKNSSRAVFTADDFVSSLQLQSDVESLIERSDSDHNKILLKYKDFRQAISLGIDRLAYTQRCTTSSLPGFGLFNSMHYYDVENGGVYRDTDFAKEVLCNVYGVDVEEFESLDDAHESITGYNLDLAKQLLEQAYAAALAAGEITATDKVVLTVGASVDSEAARRQFNFLKESIENLAVGTSLEGRLTLEFDASFGSKWANAFRDGEYDICTGGWSGAAWDPGYFLMAYLSPDYMYSKAWDTSSEMLTLNPYDDGEEEHTYEMSLMDWWYCLNGAEGVPYDWSFGEVDNEIRLRIIAALEEAILSAYYSLPMYNYFSAQLTSYKIELGTKDYNTFMGYGGIRYTTYNYTDAQWAEVKATFDYKN
;
A
#
# COMPACT_ATOMS: atom_id res chain seq x y z
N MET A 1 -28.84 34.51 -31.31
CA MET A 1 -27.96 35.28 -30.38
C MET A 1 -27.41 34.33 -29.33
N ARG A 2 -26.23 33.75 -29.57
CA ARG A 2 -25.41 33.02 -28.59
C ARG A 2 -23.99 33.59 -28.70
N LYS A 3 -23.39 34.03 -27.59
CA LYS A 3 -21.97 34.45 -27.49
C LYS A 3 -21.51 34.30 -26.04
N ASN A 4 -20.21 34.06 -25.86
CA ASN A 4 -19.45 34.06 -24.60
C ASN A 4 -19.65 32.86 -23.66
N SER A 5 -19.18 31.68 -24.08
CA SER A 5 -18.74 30.59 -23.18
C SER A 5 -17.77 29.63 -23.90
N LYS A 6 -16.64 30.15 -24.41
CA LYS A 6 -15.55 29.36 -25.03
C LYS A 6 -14.19 29.81 -24.49
N SER A 7 -13.66 29.05 -23.54
CA SER A 7 -12.29 29.13 -23.03
C SER A 7 -12.04 27.93 -22.10
N LEU A 8 -10.82 27.40 -22.08
CA LEU A 8 -10.41 26.18 -21.33
C LEU A 8 -11.08 24.88 -21.85
N LEU A 9 -10.66 24.47 -23.04
CA LEU A 9 -10.37 23.07 -23.32
C LEU A 9 -8.88 23.03 -23.71
N GLY A 10 -8.04 22.26 -22.99
CA GLY A 10 -6.59 22.24 -23.26
C GLY A 10 -5.68 22.20 -22.03
N LEU A 11 -5.86 21.23 -21.15
CA LEU A 11 -4.76 20.66 -20.36
C LEU A 11 -5.16 19.26 -19.86
N VAL A 12 -4.58 18.20 -20.42
CA VAL A 12 -4.71 16.84 -19.87
C VAL A 12 -3.33 16.47 -19.30
N VAL A 13 -3.18 16.63 -17.99
CA VAL A 13 -1.99 16.19 -17.25
C VAL A 13 -2.30 14.87 -16.58
N ALA A 14 -1.67 13.79 -17.04
CA ALA A 14 -1.73 12.49 -16.37
C ALA A 14 -1.10 12.60 -14.97
N THR A 15 -1.91 12.70 -13.92
CA THR A 15 -1.43 13.00 -12.56
C THR A 15 -1.27 11.72 -11.74
N ALA A 16 -0.20 10.96 -12.00
CA ALA A 16 0.14 9.75 -11.24
C ALA A 16 0.92 10.11 -9.95
N LEU A 17 0.21 10.42 -8.86
CA LEU A 17 0.83 10.81 -7.58
C LEU A 17 1.17 9.61 -6.69
N ALA A 18 2.41 9.12 -6.83
CA ALA A 18 3.00 8.02 -6.08
C ALA A 18 3.50 8.43 -4.67
N PHE A 19 3.22 7.65 -3.60
CA PHE A 19 3.73 7.94 -2.22
C PHE A 19 3.56 6.78 -1.16
N GLY A 20 4.65 6.23 -0.55
CA GLY A 20 4.74 5.25 0.57
C GLY A 20 6.13 5.09 1.29
N SER A 21 6.28 4.45 2.49
CA SER A 21 7.55 4.39 3.31
C SER A 21 7.61 3.61 4.71
N LEU A 22 8.71 2.94 5.19
CA LEU A 22 8.74 1.99 6.40
C LEU A 22 9.96 2.16 7.44
N PHE A 23 10.54 1.26 8.31
CA PHE A 23 10.56 -0.23 8.65
C PHE A 23 11.26 -0.66 10.03
N GLY A 24 11.37 -1.97 10.40
CA GLY A 24 12.53 -2.64 11.13
C GLY A 24 12.47 -3.51 12.47
N CYS A 25 12.97 -4.81 12.51
CA CYS A 25 13.43 -5.76 13.65
C CYS A 25 12.44 -6.84 14.33
N GLY A 26 12.73 -7.97 15.09
CA GLY A 26 13.88 -8.65 15.83
C GLY A 26 13.66 -10.13 16.48
N PRO A 27 14.50 -10.70 17.45
CA PRO A 27 14.77 -12.19 17.73
C PRO A 27 14.39 -12.93 19.12
N THR A 28 14.83 -14.21 19.44
CA THR A 28 14.20 -15.22 20.44
C THR A 28 14.93 -16.08 21.62
N PRO A 29 15.26 -17.45 21.64
CA PRO A 29 15.01 -18.48 22.76
C PRO A 29 16.23 -19.44 23.23
N PRO A 30 16.25 -20.74 23.79
CA PRO A 30 15.41 -21.76 24.58
C PRO A 30 16.12 -22.72 25.71
N SER A 31 15.50 -23.83 26.28
CA SER A 31 16.05 -25.18 26.85
C SER A 31 15.73 -25.79 28.31
N SER A 32 16.16 -27.04 28.74
CA SER A 32 15.60 -27.91 29.89
C SER A 32 16.36 -29.22 30.49
N SER A 33 15.89 -29.88 31.62
CA SER A 33 15.98 -31.36 32.14
C SER A 33 16.87 -31.84 33.44
N ALA A 34 16.59 -32.96 34.29
CA ALA A 34 17.14 -33.30 35.74
C ALA A 34 17.48 -34.81 36.43
N PRO A 35 17.18 -35.34 37.73
CA PRO A 35 18.08 -36.14 38.76
C PRO A 35 17.66 -37.47 39.68
N SER A 36 18.42 -38.01 40.76
CA SER A 36 18.18 -39.24 41.75
C SER A 36 19.21 -39.47 43.01
N THR A 37 19.39 -40.37 44.11
CA THR A 37 18.86 -41.54 45.08
C THR A 37 19.83 -41.81 46.40
N SER A 38 19.92 -42.70 47.51
CA SER A 38 19.42 -44.02 48.24
C SER A 38 19.73 -44.29 49.86
N VAL A 39 19.87 -45.54 50.54
CA VAL A 39 19.81 -45.98 52.09
C VAL A 39 20.76 -47.21 52.65
N PRO A 40 20.84 -48.03 53.86
CA PRO A 40 20.13 -48.44 55.23
C PRO A 40 20.97 -48.94 56.62
N PRO A 41 20.50 -49.68 57.76
CA PRO A 41 21.06 -49.84 59.24
C PRO A 41 21.33 -51.24 60.10
N SER A 42 21.39 -51.37 61.52
CA SER A 42 21.60 -52.62 62.50
C SER A 42 21.43 -52.59 64.15
N VAL A 43 21.81 -53.61 65.08
CA VAL A 43 21.15 -54.16 66.44
C VAL A 43 21.95 -54.77 67.77
N SER A 44 21.47 -54.87 69.13
CA SER A 44 21.63 -55.89 70.37
C SER A 44 21.61 -55.56 72.01
N THR A 45 21.29 -56.46 73.08
CA THR A 45 21.15 -56.27 74.68
C THR A 45 21.38 -57.46 75.84
N SER A 46 21.28 -57.33 77.26
CA SER A 46 21.39 -58.39 78.46
C SER A 46 21.30 -58.07 80.11
N SER A 47 21.01 -59.04 81.10
CA SER A 47 21.47 -59.34 82.62
C SER A 47 20.72 -59.12 84.09
N VAL A 48 20.98 -59.87 85.29
CA VAL A 48 20.27 -59.81 86.73
C VAL A 48 20.75 -60.64 88.10
N ALA A 49 20.40 -60.38 89.46
CA ALA A 49 20.21 -61.37 90.72
C ALA A 49 19.84 -61.07 92.35
N PRO A 50 20.43 -61.55 93.56
CA PRO A 50 19.84 -62.28 94.84
C PRO A 50 20.04 -61.86 96.45
N SER A 51 19.74 -62.44 97.73
CA SER A 51 19.24 -63.72 98.54
C SER A 51 18.58 -63.74 100.09
N THR A 52 18.91 -64.59 101.19
CA THR A 52 18.01 -65.15 102.40
C THR A 52 18.42 -65.35 104.01
N SER A 53 17.66 -66.03 105.01
CA SER A 53 17.93 -66.24 106.57
C SER A 53 17.11 -67.28 107.60
N SER A 54 17.44 -67.63 108.94
CA SER A 54 17.10 -68.91 109.84
C SER A 54 16.72 -69.04 111.44
N VAL A 55 16.50 -70.29 112.06
CA VAL A 55 17.06 -70.98 113.37
C VAL A 55 16.39 -72.26 114.07
N ALA A 56 17.16 -73.30 114.58
CA ALA A 56 16.97 -74.29 115.74
C ALA A 56 17.85 -75.60 115.67
N GLU A 57 18.07 -76.42 116.73
CA GLU A 57 18.73 -77.79 116.64
C GLU A 57 17.85 -78.96 117.13
N VAL A 58 17.41 -79.77 116.16
CA VAL A 58 16.88 -81.14 116.30
C VAL A 58 17.39 -81.93 115.07
N THR A 59 17.25 -83.25 114.99
CA THR A 59 17.59 -83.97 113.75
C THR A 59 16.59 -83.66 112.63
N ALA A 60 17.10 -83.12 111.53
CA ALA A 60 16.30 -82.80 110.35
C ALA A 60 15.70 -84.08 109.75
N THR A 61 14.37 -84.13 109.65
CA THR A 61 13.62 -85.27 109.07
C THR A 61 13.02 -84.94 107.71
N GLY A 62 12.82 -83.66 107.42
CA GLY A 62 12.44 -83.18 106.10
C GLY A 62 12.82 -81.72 105.93
N ILE A 63 13.00 -81.29 104.68
CA ILE A 63 13.18 -79.90 104.29
C ILE A 63 12.07 -79.55 103.29
N SER A 64 11.49 -78.37 103.38
CA SER A 64 10.43 -77.92 102.49
C SER A 64 10.56 -76.42 102.17
N VAL A 65 10.19 -76.04 100.95
CA VAL A 65 9.99 -74.64 100.61
C VAL A 65 8.58 -74.26 101.07
N THR A 66 8.51 -73.52 102.18
CA THR A 66 7.24 -73.02 102.74
C THR A 66 6.77 -71.72 102.08
N THR A 67 7.69 -70.96 101.48
CA THR A 67 7.39 -69.83 100.59
C THR A 67 8.47 -69.76 99.54
N ASN A 68 8.08 -69.78 98.26
CA ASN A 68 9.00 -69.59 97.13
C ASN A 68 9.64 -68.18 97.16
N PRO A 69 10.71 -67.90 96.40
CA PRO A 69 11.25 -66.54 96.29
C PRO A 69 10.20 -65.56 95.74
N THR A 70 10.40 -64.26 95.98
CA THR A 70 9.50 -63.23 95.43
C THR A 70 9.61 -63.07 93.91
N LYS A 71 10.79 -63.33 93.32
CA LYS A 71 10.97 -63.45 91.86
C LYS A 71 11.08 -64.92 91.46
N ILE A 72 10.03 -65.46 90.84
CA ILE A 72 10.00 -66.81 90.22
C ILE A 72 9.86 -66.78 88.70
N SER A 73 9.96 -65.60 88.07
CA SER A 73 9.94 -65.42 86.62
C SER A 73 11.15 -64.57 86.19
N TYR A 74 11.88 -65.05 85.20
CA TYR A 74 13.16 -64.54 84.70
C TYR A 74 13.13 -64.50 83.17
N PHE A 75 14.05 -63.77 82.54
CA PHE A 75 14.21 -63.81 81.09
C PHE A 75 15.42 -64.67 80.68
N VAL A 76 15.43 -65.16 79.43
CA VAL A 76 16.60 -65.84 78.86
C VAL A 76 17.78 -64.86 78.84
N GLY A 77 18.88 -65.24 79.47
CA GLY A 77 20.04 -64.35 79.68
C GLY A 77 20.07 -63.59 81.01
N ASP A 78 19.18 -63.89 81.96
CA ASP A 78 19.36 -63.51 83.36
C ASP A 78 20.52 -64.34 83.98
N GLU A 79 21.56 -63.69 84.53
CA GLU A 79 22.81 -64.33 84.99
C GLU A 79 22.64 -65.29 86.18
N GLU A 80 21.83 -64.92 87.18
CA GLU A 80 21.63 -65.69 88.42
C GLU A 80 20.15 -65.64 88.90
N VAL A 81 19.82 -66.38 89.97
CA VAL A 81 18.44 -66.48 90.52
C VAL A 81 18.29 -65.68 91.81
N ASP A 82 17.38 -64.71 91.82
CA ASP A 82 17.01 -63.98 93.03
C ASP A 82 16.22 -64.84 94.02
N ALA A 83 16.93 -65.35 95.02
CA ALA A 83 16.36 -66.10 96.13
C ALA A 83 15.71 -65.21 97.22
N SER A 84 15.62 -63.89 97.05
CA SER A 84 14.97 -63.00 98.02
C SER A 84 13.55 -63.45 98.34
N GLY A 85 13.18 -63.42 99.62
CA GLY A 85 11.88 -63.88 100.10
C GLY A 85 11.68 -65.41 100.15
N LEU A 86 12.65 -66.22 99.72
CA LEU A 86 12.60 -67.68 99.84
C LEU A 86 12.65 -68.11 101.31
N VAL A 87 11.56 -68.70 101.80
CA VAL A 87 11.44 -69.24 103.16
C VAL A 87 11.53 -70.77 103.08
N VAL A 88 12.75 -71.28 103.23
CA VAL A 88 13.03 -72.71 103.38
C VAL A 88 12.84 -73.10 104.84
N THR A 89 11.88 -74.00 105.10
CA THR A 89 11.64 -74.56 106.43
C THR A 89 12.22 -75.97 106.54
N LEU A 90 13.08 -76.17 107.53
CA LEU A 90 13.53 -77.47 107.99
C LEU A 90 12.53 -77.98 109.04
N THR A 91 11.99 -79.16 108.78
CA THR A 91 11.10 -79.88 109.70
C THR A 91 11.92 -80.90 110.50
N TYR A 92 11.62 -80.96 111.78
CA TYR A 92 12.44 -81.66 112.76
C TYR A 92 11.73 -82.87 113.38
N SER A 93 12.51 -83.80 113.95
CA SER A 93 12.00 -85.11 114.41
C SER A 93 11.00 -85.07 115.57
N ASP A 94 10.86 -83.94 116.27
CA ASP A 94 9.83 -83.67 117.27
C ASP A 94 8.56 -82.98 116.69
N ASN A 95 8.56 -82.71 115.39
CA ASN A 95 7.59 -81.88 114.64
C ASN A 95 7.65 -80.37 114.98
N SER A 96 8.74 -79.89 115.60
CA SER A 96 9.09 -78.49 115.51
C SER A 96 9.53 -78.13 114.09
N THR A 97 9.55 -76.84 113.77
CA THR A 97 9.97 -76.31 112.47
C THR A 97 10.87 -75.10 112.64
N ARG A 98 11.81 -74.97 111.70
CA ARG A 98 12.90 -73.99 111.66
C ARG A 98 12.97 -73.37 110.26
N VAL A 99 13.20 -72.07 110.11
CA VAL A 99 13.66 -71.51 108.81
C VAL A 99 15.20 -71.66 108.68
N LEU A 100 15.78 -71.72 107.47
CA LEU A 100 17.24 -71.93 107.25
C LEU A 100 18.02 -70.71 106.74
N GLU A 101 19.30 -70.55 107.13
CA GLU A 101 20.10 -69.35 106.79
C GLU A 101 20.53 -69.40 105.33
N ALA A 102 20.78 -68.25 104.71
CA ALA A 102 21.34 -68.17 103.35
C ALA A 102 22.59 -69.04 103.16
N ASN A 103 23.48 -69.04 104.14
CA ASN A 103 24.74 -69.77 104.14
C ASN A 103 24.65 -71.20 104.71
N GLU A 104 23.45 -71.64 105.12
CA GLU A 104 23.22 -72.99 105.63
C GLU A 104 22.78 -73.99 104.55
N TYR A 105 22.17 -73.53 103.47
CA TYR A 105 21.80 -74.36 102.33
C TYR A 105 22.43 -73.88 101.03
N THR A 106 22.53 -74.79 100.06
CA THR A 106 22.90 -74.46 98.68
C THR A 106 21.71 -74.58 97.75
N LEU A 107 21.68 -73.75 96.71
CA LEU A 107 20.78 -73.86 95.57
C LEU A 107 21.55 -74.41 94.36
N SER A 108 20.89 -75.21 93.53
CA SER A 108 21.44 -75.58 92.22
C SER A 108 21.24 -74.46 91.20
N GLU A 109 22.32 -74.04 90.53
CA GLU A 109 22.25 -73.16 89.35
C GLU A 109 21.34 -73.77 88.27
N PRO A 110 20.32 -73.05 87.77
CA PRO A 110 19.55 -73.48 86.60
C PRO A 110 20.27 -73.09 85.30
N ASP A 111 19.95 -73.79 84.23
CA ASP A 111 20.19 -73.28 82.88
C ASP A 111 19.28 -72.08 82.60
N MET A 112 19.85 -70.88 82.47
CA MET A 112 19.15 -69.64 82.11
C MET A 112 19.25 -69.30 80.60
N SER A 113 19.92 -70.15 79.80
CA SER A 113 20.17 -69.90 78.36
C SER A 113 19.00 -70.28 77.45
N ALA A 114 17.96 -70.93 77.98
CA ALA A 114 16.77 -71.33 77.23
C ALA A 114 15.50 -71.18 78.07
N ALA A 115 14.40 -70.77 77.43
CA ALA A 115 13.11 -70.60 78.10
C ALA A 115 12.51 -71.93 78.58
N GLY A 116 11.66 -71.87 79.61
CA GLY A 116 10.98 -73.02 80.21
C GLY A 116 10.99 -72.99 81.74
N GLN A 117 10.30 -73.96 82.35
CA GLN A 117 10.31 -74.11 83.81
C GLN A 117 11.58 -74.85 84.27
N LYS A 118 12.30 -74.26 85.23
CA LYS A 118 13.57 -74.78 85.76
C LYS A 118 13.40 -75.14 87.24
N THR A 119 13.84 -76.33 87.64
CA THR A 119 13.74 -76.82 89.03
C THR A 119 15.01 -76.48 89.80
N ILE A 120 14.89 -75.62 90.81
CA ILE A 120 15.96 -75.31 91.75
C ILE A 120 15.91 -76.34 92.89
N THR A 121 17.01 -77.06 93.11
CA THR A 121 17.17 -77.96 94.25
C THR A 121 17.80 -77.21 95.42
N VAL A 122 17.09 -77.17 96.54
CA VAL A 122 17.55 -76.65 97.83
C VAL A 122 18.15 -77.81 98.63
N THR A 123 19.40 -77.68 99.08
CA THR A 123 20.13 -78.75 99.78
C THR A 123 20.62 -78.29 101.16
N TYR A 124 20.21 -78.99 102.22
CA TYR A 124 20.73 -78.80 103.59
C TYR A 124 21.27 -80.14 104.12
N GLY A 125 22.58 -80.25 104.26
CA GLY A 125 23.25 -81.50 104.65
C GLY A 125 22.91 -82.65 103.70
N ASN A 126 22.12 -83.62 104.19
CA ASN A 126 21.70 -84.81 103.43
C ASN A 126 20.29 -84.69 102.84
N LEU A 127 19.57 -83.58 103.10
CA LEU A 127 18.17 -83.42 102.71
C LEU A 127 18.04 -82.45 101.54
N THR A 128 17.15 -82.80 100.60
CA THR A 128 16.81 -81.95 99.46
C THR A 128 15.31 -81.69 99.37
N THR A 129 14.97 -80.50 98.88
CA THR A 129 13.64 -80.13 98.40
C THR A 129 13.80 -79.29 97.14
N THR A 130 12.70 -79.00 96.45
CA THR A 130 12.74 -78.30 95.17
C THR A 130 11.66 -77.23 95.07
N PHE A 131 11.98 -76.11 94.44
CA PHE A 131 10.98 -75.18 93.90
C PHE A 131 11.26 -74.92 92.42
N ASN A 132 10.27 -74.43 91.68
CA ASN A 132 10.40 -74.15 90.25
C ASN A 132 10.39 -72.63 90.02
N ILE A 133 11.27 -72.16 89.13
CA ILE A 133 11.20 -70.85 88.48
C ILE A 133 10.82 -71.02 87.00
N THR A 134 10.39 -69.95 86.35
CA THR A 134 10.13 -69.91 84.90
C THR A 134 11.08 -68.94 84.23
N VAL A 135 11.76 -69.39 83.17
CA VAL A 135 12.55 -68.53 82.28
C VAL A 135 11.71 -68.29 81.02
N VAL A 136 11.58 -67.03 80.59
CA VAL A 136 10.75 -66.59 79.46
C VAL A 136 11.65 -66.06 78.33
N ALA A 137 11.29 -66.27 77.07
CA ALA A 137 12.02 -65.71 75.94
C ALA A 137 11.91 -64.18 75.91
N VAL A 138 12.93 -63.50 75.37
CA VAL A 138 12.87 -62.06 75.10
C VAL A 138 12.27 -61.88 73.71
N ASP A 139 11.05 -61.34 73.65
CA ASP A 139 10.26 -61.16 72.42
C ASP A 139 9.92 -59.68 72.20
N LEU A 140 9.95 -59.22 70.95
CA LEU A 140 9.51 -57.87 70.56
C LEU A 140 7.98 -57.77 70.70
N VAL A 141 7.49 -56.77 71.44
CA VAL A 141 6.05 -56.58 71.75
C VAL A 141 5.44 -55.31 71.16
N GLY A 142 6.25 -54.41 70.61
CA GLY A 142 5.78 -53.19 69.96
C GLY A 142 6.90 -52.30 69.42
N ILE A 143 6.49 -51.16 68.89
CA ILE A 143 7.37 -50.02 68.59
C ILE A 143 6.80 -48.76 69.24
N GLN A 144 7.65 -47.77 69.54
CA GLN A 144 7.27 -46.45 70.03
C GLN A 144 8.13 -45.37 69.39
N VAL A 145 7.59 -44.16 69.22
CA VAL A 145 8.38 -42.99 68.83
C VAL A 145 9.22 -42.55 70.03
N SER A 146 10.55 -42.69 69.93
CA SER A 146 11.50 -42.31 70.98
C SER A 146 12.02 -40.88 70.82
N ALA A 147 12.04 -40.34 69.60
CA ALA A 147 12.19 -38.92 69.30
C ALA A 147 11.26 -38.51 68.15
N GLN A 148 10.68 -37.31 68.23
CA GLN A 148 9.92 -36.68 67.14
C GLN A 148 10.89 -36.09 66.09
N PRO A 149 10.47 -35.88 64.83
CA PRO A 149 11.30 -35.17 63.86
C PRO A 149 11.58 -33.74 64.32
N ASP A 150 12.73 -33.20 63.93
CA ASP A 150 13.15 -31.83 64.25
C ASP A 150 12.18 -30.77 63.69
N LYS A 151 11.39 -31.15 62.68
CA LYS A 151 10.35 -30.32 62.07
C LYS A 151 8.99 -31.02 62.04
N VAL A 152 8.03 -30.44 62.77
CA VAL A 152 6.62 -30.89 62.84
C VAL A 152 5.62 -29.89 62.26
N GLU A 153 6.05 -28.67 61.90
CA GLU A 153 5.22 -27.66 61.23
C GLU A 153 5.75 -27.39 59.82
N TYR A 154 4.87 -27.41 58.82
CA TYR A 154 5.20 -27.25 57.41
C TYR A 154 4.34 -26.19 56.74
N GLU A 155 4.87 -25.50 55.73
CA GLU A 155 4.03 -24.74 54.79
C GLU A 155 3.40 -25.67 53.73
N ARG A 156 2.39 -25.18 53.01
CA ARG A 156 1.68 -25.99 52.01
C ARG A 156 2.59 -26.32 50.82
N ASN A 157 2.59 -27.59 50.40
CA ASN A 157 3.50 -28.17 49.40
C ASN A 157 4.99 -28.11 49.78
N GLU A 158 5.34 -27.91 51.05
CA GLU A 158 6.72 -28.04 51.50
C GLU A 158 7.10 -29.53 51.63
N ASP A 159 8.33 -29.88 51.23
CA ASP A 159 8.85 -31.26 51.31
C ASP A 159 8.92 -31.74 52.77
N LEU A 160 8.55 -33.00 53.00
CA LEU A 160 8.57 -33.65 54.31
C LEU A 160 10.01 -33.97 54.74
N ASP A 161 10.40 -33.51 55.94
CA ASP A 161 11.71 -33.82 56.54
C ASP A 161 11.53 -34.66 57.82
N LEU A 162 11.99 -35.92 57.77
CA LEU A 162 11.96 -36.84 58.91
C LEU A 162 13.27 -36.85 59.72
N THR A 163 14.18 -35.92 59.46
CA THR A 163 15.40 -35.74 60.27
C THR A 163 15.05 -35.54 61.75
N GLY A 164 15.79 -36.18 62.64
CA GLY A 164 15.55 -36.16 64.09
C GLY A 164 14.56 -37.22 64.61
N LEU A 165 13.71 -37.80 63.75
CA LEU A 165 12.79 -38.87 64.15
C LEU A 165 13.59 -40.11 64.59
N ALA A 166 13.21 -40.69 65.72
CA ALA A 166 13.72 -41.98 66.18
C ALA A 166 12.59 -42.90 66.67
N ILE A 167 12.69 -44.18 66.33
CA ILE A 167 11.70 -45.23 66.61
C ILE A 167 12.39 -46.34 67.38
N ALA A 168 11.86 -46.68 68.56
CA ALA A 168 12.37 -47.74 69.40
C ALA A 168 11.48 -48.98 69.33
N GLY A 169 12.04 -50.14 68.99
CA GLY A 169 11.44 -51.45 69.22
C GLY A 169 11.47 -51.76 70.71
N VAL A 170 10.33 -52.24 71.26
CA VAL A 170 10.15 -52.48 72.70
C VAL A 170 9.96 -53.97 72.96
N TYR A 171 10.76 -54.54 73.86
CA TYR A 171 10.77 -55.97 74.18
C TYR A 171 10.00 -56.28 75.48
N ASN A 172 9.54 -57.52 75.60
CA ASN A 172 8.73 -57.98 76.74
C ASN A 172 9.45 -57.94 78.11
N ASN A 173 10.79 -57.81 78.12
CA ASN A 173 11.61 -57.61 79.31
C ASN A 173 11.75 -56.12 79.73
N GLY A 174 11.37 -55.19 78.85
CA GLY A 174 11.50 -53.73 79.05
C GLY A 174 12.70 -53.09 78.33
N ASP A 175 13.55 -53.87 77.66
CA ASP A 175 14.62 -53.33 76.81
C ASP A 175 14.07 -52.64 75.56
N THR A 176 14.87 -51.74 74.99
CA THR A 176 14.55 -51.02 73.75
C THR A 176 15.72 -50.97 72.79
N GLU A 177 15.42 -51.09 71.50
CA GLU A 177 16.36 -51.07 70.38
C GLU A 177 15.97 -49.99 69.35
N ASP A 178 16.94 -49.31 68.75
CA ASP A 178 16.67 -48.38 67.64
C ASP A 178 16.37 -49.17 66.36
N VAL A 179 15.14 -49.01 65.84
CA VAL A 179 14.66 -49.67 64.61
C VAL A 179 14.33 -48.65 63.50
N THR A 180 14.72 -47.38 63.68
CA THR A 180 14.30 -46.25 62.83
C THR A 180 14.59 -46.49 61.35
N GLY A 181 15.78 -46.98 61.01
CA GLY A 181 16.20 -47.16 59.62
C GLY A 181 15.59 -48.36 58.89
N ASP A 182 14.90 -49.25 59.61
CA ASP A 182 14.15 -50.39 59.07
C ASP A 182 12.63 -50.15 59.05
N CYS A 183 12.19 -48.96 59.48
CA CYS A 183 10.79 -48.56 59.47
C CYS A 183 10.32 -48.15 58.06
N THR A 184 9.01 -48.29 57.84
CA THR A 184 8.31 -47.75 56.66
C THR A 184 7.26 -46.73 57.08
N PHE A 185 6.99 -45.74 56.23
CA PHE A 185 6.13 -44.59 56.51
C PHE A 185 4.98 -44.52 55.51
N SER A 186 3.80 -44.07 55.94
CA SER A 186 2.67 -43.79 55.06
C SER A 186 2.86 -42.49 54.27
N ASP A 187 2.47 -42.49 52.99
CA ASP A 187 2.38 -41.27 52.18
C ASP A 187 1.48 -40.21 52.85
N VAL A 188 1.84 -38.93 52.69
CA VAL A 188 1.11 -37.79 53.25
C VAL A 188 0.83 -36.74 52.19
N ASP A 189 -0.41 -36.28 52.10
CA ASP A 189 -0.78 -35.16 51.22
C ASP A 189 -0.37 -33.82 51.86
N MET A 190 0.74 -33.25 51.38
CA MET A 190 1.23 -31.92 51.79
C MET A 190 0.53 -30.76 51.06
N SER A 191 -0.36 -31.02 50.09
CA SER A 191 -1.04 -29.98 49.31
C SER A 191 -2.27 -29.39 50.00
N THR A 192 -2.85 -30.09 50.98
CA THR A 192 -3.97 -29.60 51.79
C THR A 192 -3.53 -29.25 53.22
N SER A 193 -3.98 -28.11 53.73
CA SER A 193 -3.66 -27.64 55.09
C SER A 193 -4.42 -28.43 56.17
N GLY A 194 -3.81 -28.55 57.36
CA GLY A 194 -4.35 -29.25 58.52
C GLY A 194 -3.34 -30.22 59.13
N ASP A 195 -3.72 -30.85 60.23
CA ASP A 195 -2.93 -31.91 60.88
C ASP A 195 -2.93 -33.19 60.02
N LYS A 196 -1.78 -33.86 59.98
CA LYS A 196 -1.50 -35.05 59.17
C LYS A 196 -0.92 -36.14 60.07
N GLU A 197 -1.60 -37.28 60.14
CA GLU A 197 -1.07 -38.46 60.83
C GLU A 197 -0.16 -39.25 59.87
N ILE A 198 1.07 -39.54 60.31
CA ILE A 198 2.02 -40.41 59.62
C ILE A 198 2.10 -41.71 60.41
N THR A 199 1.79 -42.83 59.74
CA THR A 199 1.92 -44.18 60.30
C THR A 199 3.31 -44.74 60.03
N VAL A 200 4.02 -45.06 61.10
CA VAL A 200 5.28 -45.80 61.10
C VAL A 200 4.96 -47.29 61.25
N THR A 201 5.58 -48.14 60.43
CA THR A 201 5.41 -49.61 60.46
C THR A 201 6.75 -50.32 60.50
N TYR A 202 6.90 -51.25 61.46
CA TYR A 202 8.05 -52.15 61.59
C TYR A 202 7.56 -53.58 61.86
N GLY A 203 7.81 -54.49 60.92
CA GLY A 203 7.28 -55.86 60.97
C GLY A 203 5.75 -55.87 60.98
N THR A 204 5.16 -56.31 62.10
CA THR A 204 3.70 -56.32 62.32
C THR A 204 3.22 -55.22 63.28
N PHE A 205 4.12 -54.35 63.76
CA PHE A 205 3.81 -53.30 64.72
C PHE A 205 3.74 -51.93 64.05
N THR A 206 2.85 -51.08 64.53
CA THR A 206 2.67 -49.70 64.06
C THR A 206 2.63 -48.72 65.21
N VAL A 207 3.08 -47.49 64.95
CA VAL A 207 2.90 -46.32 65.81
C VAL A 207 2.68 -45.09 64.93
N THR A 208 1.94 -44.09 65.39
CA THR A 208 1.69 -42.87 64.62
C THR A 208 2.30 -41.64 65.29
N PHE A 209 2.62 -40.63 64.49
CA PHE A 209 2.91 -39.27 64.93
C PHE A 209 2.22 -38.27 64.00
N VAL A 210 2.19 -37.00 64.39
CA VAL A 210 1.43 -35.96 63.68
C VAL A 210 2.34 -34.79 63.32
N ILE A 211 2.16 -34.27 62.11
CA ILE A 211 2.70 -32.97 61.66
C ILE A 211 1.55 -32.04 61.27
N THR A 212 1.78 -30.73 61.25
CA THR A 212 0.76 -29.73 60.87
C THR A 212 1.18 -28.98 59.62
N VAL A 213 0.38 -29.09 58.55
CA VAL A 213 0.53 -28.26 57.33
C VAL A 213 -0.28 -26.98 57.51
N LYS A 214 0.38 -25.82 57.46
CA LYS A 214 -0.22 -24.52 57.79
C LYS A 214 -1.31 -24.09 56.82
N VAL A 215 -2.24 -23.28 57.33
CA VAL A 215 -3.25 -22.59 56.54
C VAL A 215 -2.65 -21.26 56.06
N PRO A 216 -2.56 -21.00 54.74
CA PRO A 216 -2.02 -19.75 54.24
C PRO A 216 -2.85 -18.55 54.72
N THR A 217 -2.15 -17.47 55.05
CA THR A 217 -2.76 -16.23 55.57
C THR A 217 -2.67 -15.12 54.54
N GLN A 218 -3.66 -14.23 54.51
CA GLN A 218 -3.70 -13.08 53.60
C GLN A 218 -2.64 -12.05 54.01
N VAL A 219 -1.66 -11.79 53.14
CA VAL A 219 -0.51 -10.91 53.42
C VAL A 219 -0.79 -9.47 52.97
N LYS A 220 -1.32 -9.30 51.75
CA LYS A 220 -1.68 -8.00 51.17
C LYS A 220 -2.59 -8.16 49.95
N VAL A 221 -3.36 -7.11 49.64
CA VAL A 221 -4.01 -6.97 48.33
C VAL A 221 -2.94 -6.73 47.26
N VAL A 222 -3.16 -7.27 46.06
CA VAL A 222 -2.38 -7.02 44.84
C VAL A 222 -3.29 -6.83 43.64
N ILE A 223 -2.78 -6.14 42.61
CA ILE A 223 -3.37 -6.14 41.26
C ILE A 223 -2.79 -7.36 40.54
N GLN A 224 -3.64 -8.32 40.19
CA GLN A 224 -3.25 -9.55 39.47
C GLN A 224 -3.24 -9.31 37.95
N SER A 225 -4.18 -8.52 37.44
CA SER A 225 -4.12 -7.93 36.10
C SER A 225 -4.67 -6.51 36.14
N TYR A 226 -3.97 -5.59 35.46
CA TYR A 226 -4.44 -4.21 35.25
C TYR A 226 -5.66 -4.20 34.31
N PRO A 227 -6.44 -3.10 34.24
CA PRO A 227 -7.51 -2.99 33.27
C PRO A 227 -6.98 -3.08 31.84
N THR A 228 -7.79 -3.58 30.91
CA THR A 228 -7.48 -3.59 29.46
C THR A 228 -7.21 -2.19 28.91
N LYS A 229 -7.77 -1.15 29.54
CA LYS A 229 -7.60 0.25 29.17
C LYS A 229 -7.08 1.10 30.33
N THR A 230 -5.81 1.48 30.23
CA THR A 230 -5.12 2.42 31.14
C THR A 230 -4.82 3.79 30.50
N TYR A 231 -5.17 3.97 29.23
CA TYR A 231 -5.06 5.24 28.49
C TYR A 231 -6.45 5.73 28.07
N TYR A 232 -6.73 7.02 28.24
CA TYR A 232 -8.04 7.62 27.99
C TYR A 232 -7.89 8.96 27.25
N TYR A 233 -8.85 9.30 26.39
CA TYR A 233 -8.93 10.63 25.79
C TYR A 233 -9.69 11.63 26.69
N ILE A 234 -9.52 12.93 26.43
CA ILE A 234 -10.33 13.97 27.10
C ILE A 234 -11.82 13.72 26.82
N GLY A 235 -12.61 13.68 27.91
CA GLY A 235 -14.06 13.44 27.89
C GLY A 235 -14.46 11.96 27.82
N GLU A 236 -13.52 11.02 27.78
CA GLU A 236 -13.83 9.60 27.60
C GLU A 236 -14.43 8.92 28.84
N THR A 237 -15.31 7.94 28.62
CA THR A 237 -15.94 7.11 29.64
C THR A 237 -14.95 6.09 30.24
N GLN A 238 -14.98 5.95 31.55
CA GLN A 238 -14.04 5.11 32.32
C GLN A 238 -14.47 3.64 32.31
N THR A 239 -13.52 2.71 32.21
CA THR A 239 -13.78 1.26 32.30
C THR A 239 -12.78 0.54 33.22
N ASN A 240 -13.25 -0.52 33.87
CA ASN A 240 -12.44 -1.41 34.72
C ASN A 240 -12.38 -2.83 34.15
N GLU A 241 -12.70 -3.01 32.87
CA GLU A 241 -12.63 -4.30 32.19
C GLU A 241 -11.21 -4.90 32.27
N GLY A 242 -11.11 -6.22 32.49
CA GLY A 242 -9.84 -6.92 32.69
C GLY A 242 -9.15 -6.72 34.05
N LEU A 243 -9.62 -5.80 34.90
CA LEU A 243 -9.05 -5.58 36.23
C LEU A 243 -9.31 -6.79 37.14
N LYS A 244 -8.23 -7.46 37.58
CA LYS A 244 -8.29 -8.49 38.61
C LYS A 244 -7.48 -8.09 39.83
N ILE A 245 -8.08 -8.32 40.99
CA ILE A 245 -7.56 -7.98 42.31
C ILE A 245 -7.53 -9.28 43.11
N ALA A 246 -6.46 -9.53 43.85
CA ALA A 246 -6.29 -10.76 44.63
C ALA A 246 -5.63 -10.48 45.98
N TRP A 247 -5.83 -11.37 46.95
CA TRP A 247 -4.92 -11.47 48.09
C TRP A 247 -3.68 -12.26 47.68
N LEU A 248 -2.49 -11.72 47.98
CA LEU A 248 -1.28 -12.53 48.06
C LEU A 248 -1.30 -13.28 49.39
N MET A 249 -1.16 -14.59 49.34
CA MET A 249 -1.18 -15.49 50.50
C MET A 249 0.24 -15.76 51.00
N SER A 250 0.37 -16.24 52.25
CA SER A 250 1.68 -16.49 52.87
C SER A 250 2.48 -17.65 52.25
N ASP A 251 1.83 -18.55 51.51
CA ASP A 251 2.45 -19.59 50.67
C ASP A 251 2.84 -19.08 49.27
N GLY A 252 2.66 -17.79 48.99
CA GLY A 252 2.91 -17.17 47.68
C GLY A 252 1.80 -17.36 46.65
N SER A 253 0.71 -18.07 47.01
CA SER A 253 -0.46 -18.22 46.13
C SER A 253 -1.32 -16.95 46.07
N TYR A 254 -2.29 -16.93 45.16
CA TYR A 254 -3.23 -15.82 44.98
C TYR A 254 -4.68 -16.28 45.20
N GLU A 255 -5.45 -15.52 45.98
CA GLU A 255 -6.90 -15.69 46.15
C GLU A 255 -7.64 -14.54 45.45
N ASP A 256 -8.34 -14.83 44.35
CA ASP A 256 -9.08 -13.84 43.55
C ASP A 256 -10.18 -13.16 44.38
N ILE A 257 -10.16 -11.82 44.46
CA ILE A 257 -11.16 -11.00 45.15
C ILE A 257 -12.26 -10.61 44.14
N PRO A 258 -13.53 -11.01 44.35
CA PRO A 258 -14.62 -10.66 43.44
C PRO A 258 -14.84 -9.15 43.33
N SER A 259 -15.26 -8.66 42.16
CA SER A 259 -15.57 -7.25 41.89
C SER A 259 -16.73 -6.67 42.71
N THR A 260 -17.46 -7.51 43.46
CA THR A 260 -18.47 -7.10 44.46
C THR A 260 -17.87 -6.79 45.83
N GLN A 261 -16.59 -7.09 46.06
CA GLN A 261 -15.89 -6.91 47.35
C GLN A 261 -14.83 -5.80 47.33
N TYR A 262 -14.55 -5.21 46.16
CA TYR A 262 -13.65 -4.08 46.01
C TYR A 262 -14.33 -2.89 45.35
N SER A 263 -13.79 -1.69 45.56
CA SER A 263 -14.23 -0.46 44.89
C SER A 263 -13.05 0.22 44.18
N VAL A 264 -13.31 0.83 43.02
CA VAL A 264 -12.30 1.55 42.23
C VAL A 264 -12.71 3.03 42.19
N SER A 265 -11.78 3.93 42.51
CA SER A 265 -12.02 5.37 42.44
C SER A 265 -12.20 5.84 41.00
N SER A 266 -13.20 6.68 40.73
CA SER A 266 -13.24 7.44 39.48
C SER A 266 -12.12 8.47 39.41
N PHE A 267 -11.72 8.83 38.19
CA PHE A 267 -10.72 9.85 37.91
C PHE A 267 -11.28 10.96 37.01
N ASP A 268 -10.60 12.09 36.92
CA ASP A 268 -10.99 13.18 36.02
C ASP A 268 -10.50 12.91 34.59
N THR A 269 -11.42 12.77 33.63
CA THR A 269 -11.11 12.71 32.19
C THR A 269 -11.33 14.04 31.47
N SER A 270 -11.71 15.13 32.14
CA SER A 270 -11.95 16.43 31.47
C SER A 270 -10.69 17.21 31.13
N ALA A 271 -9.55 16.90 31.76
CA ALA A 271 -8.26 17.52 31.51
C ALA A 271 -7.13 16.48 31.34
N ALA A 272 -6.10 16.82 30.58
CA ALA A 272 -4.93 15.97 30.34
C ALA A 272 -4.14 15.63 31.62
N GLY A 273 -3.26 14.64 31.51
CA GLY A 273 -2.27 14.24 32.50
C GLY A 273 -2.49 12.85 33.09
N GLN A 274 -1.47 12.34 33.78
CA GLN A 274 -1.54 11.13 34.58
C GLN A 274 -2.54 11.32 35.74
N LYS A 275 -3.40 10.31 35.96
CA LYS A 275 -4.34 10.25 37.09
C LYS A 275 -4.04 8.99 37.89
N GLU A 276 -4.00 9.09 39.21
CA GLU A 276 -3.85 7.94 40.11
C GLU A 276 -5.23 7.33 40.38
N VAL A 277 -5.34 6.00 40.22
CA VAL A 277 -6.56 5.24 40.51
C VAL A 277 -6.30 4.34 41.72
N THR A 278 -7.17 4.45 42.72
CA THR A 278 -7.11 3.67 43.96
C THR A 278 -8.17 2.57 43.93
N VAL A 279 -7.74 1.33 44.15
CA VAL A 279 -8.62 0.20 44.45
C VAL A 279 -8.62 -0.02 45.96
N THR A 280 -9.80 -0.12 46.56
CA THR A 280 -9.98 -0.30 48.01
C THR A 280 -10.71 -1.60 48.30
N VAL A 281 -10.17 -2.40 49.22
CA VAL A 281 -10.71 -3.69 49.71
C VAL A 281 -10.72 -3.66 51.24
N GLY A 282 -11.88 -3.39 51.84
CA GLY A 282 -11.95 -3.07 53.28
C GLY A 282 -11.05 -1.89 53.63
N ASP A 283 -10.15 -2.07 54.60
CA ASP A 283 -9.15 -1.06 55.00
C ASP A 283 -7.90 -1.03 54.10
N ALA A 284 -7.72 -2.00 53.19
CA ALA A 284 -6.54 -2.10 52.34
C ALA A 284 -6.70 -1.33 51.01
N GLN A 285 -5.62 -0.73 50.52
CA GLN A 285 -5.57 -0.03 49.23
C GLN A 285 -4.40 -0.49 48.36
N VAL A 286 -4.64 -0.59 47.06
CA VAL A 286 -3.61 -0.66 46.01
C VAL A 286 -3.88 0.40 44.96
N ARG A 287 -2.83 0.88 44.28
CA ARG A 287 -2.94 1.99 43.33
C ARG A 287 -2.26 1.66 42.01
N TYR A 288 -2.83 2.18 40.93
CA TYR A 288 -2.25 2.15 39.60
C TYR A 288 -2.45 3.51 38.93
N ASN A 289 -1.69 3.77 37.87
CA ASN A 289 -1.82 5.00 37.10
C ASN A 289 -2.61 4.73 35.82
N VAL A 290 -3.44 5.70 35.45
CA VAL A 290 -4.00 5.82 34.09
C VAL A 290 -3.52 7.15 33.50
N TYR A 291 -3.45 7.23 32.18
CA TYR A 291 -3.04 8.45 31.49
C TYR A 291 -4.23 9.03 30.72
N VAL A 292 -4.64 10.24 31.07
CA VAL A 292 -5.60 11.00 30.25
C VAL A 292 -4.81 11.83 29.26
N ALA A 293 -4.82 11.42 28.00
CA ALA A 293 -4.23 12.17 26.92
C ALA A 293 -5.12 13.40 26.62
N GLY A 294 -4.56 14.59 26.81
CA GLY A 294 -4.83 15.66 25.84
C GLY A 294 -4.42 15.12 24.47
N PRO A 295 -5.18 15.40 23.40
CA PRO A 295 -5.13 14.61 22.19
C PRO A 295 -3.69 14.48 21.68
N VAL A 296 -3.16 13.25 21.73
CA VAL A 296 -1.98 12.85 20.97
C VAL A 296 -2.42 12.94 19.53
N GLN A 297 -2.16 14.11 18.95
CA GLN A 297 -2.58 14.52 17.63
C GLN A 297 -1.31 14.59 16.76
N TYR A 298 -1.31 13.81 15.70
CA TYR A 298 -0.35 13.83 14.63
C TYR A 298 -1.01 14.50 13.43
N THR A 299 -0.83 15.82 13.33
CA THR A 299 -1.38 16.61 12.22
C THR A 299 -0.35 16.77 11.10
N TYR A 300 -0.73 16.39 9.88
CA TYR A 300 0.01 16.76 8.68
C TYR A 300 -0.43 18.16 8.24
N ASN A 301 0.47 19.14 8.33
CA ASN A 301 0.20 20.50 7.88
C ASN A 301 0.73 20.68 6.45
N SER A 302 -0.15 20.63 5.47
CA SER A 302 0.17 20.94 4.07
C SER A 302 -0.17 22.39 3.73
N TYR A 303 0.21 22.82 2.54
CA TYR A 303 -0.33 24.03 1.91
C TYR A 303 -0.60 23.79 0.42
N THR A 304 -1.36 24.69 -0.18
CA THR A 304 -1.60 24.73 -1.62
C THR A 304 -1.64 26.17 -2.12
N ALA A 305 -1.30 26.39 -3.39
CA ALA A 305 -1.38 27.72 -4.00
C ALA A 305 -2.83 28.13 -4.35
N VAL A 306 -3.70 27.15 -4.59
CA VAL A 306 -5.10 27.33 -5.04
C VAL A 306 -6.00 26.38 -4.25
N SER A 307 -7.14 26.86 -3.76
CA SER A 307 -8.08 25.98 -3.05
C SER A 307 -8.81 25.05 -4.03
N PRO A 308 -9.08 23.78 -3.63
CA PRO A 308 -9.98 22.92 -4.38
C PRO A 308 -11.37 23.57 -4.50
N SER A 309 -11.92 23.55 -5.72
CA SER A 309 -13.25 24.09 -6.05
C SER A 309 -14.30 23.01 -6.25
N ASN A 310 -13.85 21.81 -6.60
CA ASN A 310 -14.60 20.58 -6.79
C ASN A 310 -13.73 19.43 -6.25
N TRP A 311 -14.35 18.31 -5.85
CA TRP A 311 -13.65 17.05 -5.56
C TRP A 311 -14.55 15.84 -5.89
N ASN A 312 -15.41 15.99 -6.89
CA ASN A 312 -16.35 14.97 -7.38
C ASN A 312 -15.66 14.05 -8.40
N GLU A 313 -15.63 12.73 -8.11
CA GLU A 313 -15.02 11.69 -8.95
C GLU A 313 -15.59 11.66 -10.37
N LEU A 314 -16.84 12.08 -10.60
CA LEU A 314 -17.45 12.07 -11.94
C LEU A 314 -16.98 13.24 -12.83
N THR A 315 -16.51 14.34 -12.23
CA THR A 315 -16.32 15.64 -12.93
C THR A 315 -14.99 16.33 -12.67
N TYR A 316 -14.10 15.79 -11.83
CA TYR A 316 -12.78 16.38 -11.56
C TYR A 316 -11.96 16.51 -12.86
N GLN A 317 -11.28 17.64 -13.06
CA GLN A 317 -10.55 17.90 -14.31
C GLN A 317 -9.03 17.93 -14.11
N ASP A 318 -8.56 18.48 -12.99
CA ASP A 318 -7.15 18.77 -12.75
C ASP A 318 -6.63 18.26 -11.38
N ALA A 319 -5.36 18.53 -11.10
CA ALA A 319 -4.72 18.22 -9.82
C ALA A 319 -5.14 19.15 -8.67
N ASN A 320 -5.89 20.23 -8.93
CA ASN A 320 -6.45 21.08 -7.88
C ASN A 320 -7.72 20.44 -7.30
N ASP A 321 -8.53 19.76 -8.11
CA ASP A 321 -9.71 19.03 -7.64
C ASP A 321 -9.35 17.77 -6.81
N THR A 322 -8.29 17.05 -7.17
CA THR A 322 -7.90 15.79 -6.48
C THR A 322 -7.35 15.97 -5.07
N GLN A 323 -7.02 17.20 -4.66
CA GLN A 323 -6.43 17.55 -3.35
C GLN A 323 -7.20 17.04 -2.11
N ILE A 324 -8.52 16.84 -2.25
CA ILE A 324 -9.37 16.25 -1.20
C ILE A 324 -9.68 14.78 -1.52
N MET A 325 -9.91 14.45 -2.80
CA MET A 325 -10.24 13.10 -3.30
C MET A 325 -9.25 12.04 -2.79
N ASN A 326 -7.94 12.34 -2.92
CA ASN A 326 -6.82 11.46 -2.56
C ASN A 326 -6.80 11.00 -1.08
N TYR A 327 -7.69 11.53 -0.23
CA TYR A 327 -7.83 11.16 1.18
C TYR A 327 -9.22 10.65 1.57
N ILE A 328 -10.26 10.91 0.76
CA ILE A 328 -11.66 10.53 1.05
C ILE A 328 -12.16 9.32 0.26
N SER A 329 -11.43 8.90 -0.79
CA SER A 329 -11.78 7.77 -1.65
C SER A 329 -11.08 6.47 -1.22
N GLY A 330 -11.70 5.33 -1.55
CA GLY A 330 -11.11 4.00 -1.46
C GLY A 330 -10.71 3.46 -2.83
N SER A 331 -10.20 2.22 -2.87
CA SER A 331 -9.85 1.53 -4.13
C SER A 331 -10.08 0.02 -4.03
N PHE A 332 -10.28 -0.67 -5.15
CA PHE A 332 -10.43 -2.13 -5.16
C PHE A 332 -9.12 -2.83 -4.83
N PHE A 333 -8.03 -2.38 -5.44
CA PHE A 333 -6.67 -2.82 -5.17
C PHE A 333 -5.78 -1.61 -4.87
N SER A 334 -4.67 -1.82 -4.17
CA SER A 334 -3.69 -0.79 -3.87
C SER A 334 -2.28 -1.28 -4.16
N PHE A 335 -1.44 -0.39 -4.68
CA PHE A 335 0.00 -0.60 -4.67
C PHE A 335 0.55 -0.62 -3.23
N ASP A 336 1.63 -1.36 -3.05
CA ASP A 336 2.50 -1.39 -1.86
C ASP A 336 3.93 -1.66 -2.38
N PHE A 337 4.96 -1.50 -1.55
CA PHE A 337 6.33 -1.88 -1.93
C PHE A 337 6.52 -3.38 -1.99
N ALA A 338 7.45 -3.81 -2.83
CA ALA A 338 8.10 -5.10 -2.65
C ALA A 338 9.14 -5.01 -1.52
N TYR A 339 9.30 -6.12 -0.79
CA TYR A 339 10.18 -6.22 0.38
C TYR A 339 11.15 -7.38 0.20
N ASP A 340 12.38 -7.21 0.67
CA ASP A 340 13.40 -8.27 0.61
C ASP A 340 13.24 -9.29 1.76
N HIS A 341 14.24 -10.17 1.94
CA HIS A 341 14.19 -11.20 2.98
C HIS A 341 14.39 -10.67 4.40
N ASP A 342 15.16 -9.59 4.57
CA ASP A 342 15.44 -8.97 5.86
C ASP A 342 14.32 -8.00 6.28
N GLY A 343 13.48 -7.61 5.32
CA GLY A 343 12.31 -6.76 5.52
C GLY A 343 12.63 -5.29 5.30
N GLU A 344 13.45 -4.98 4.30
CA GLU A 344 13.69 -3.61 3.81
C GLU A 344 12.96 -3.37 2.47
N ILE A 345 12.82 -2.10 2.07
CA ILE A 345 12.19 -1.72 0.79
C ILE A 345 13.12 -2.09 -0.38
N ILE A 346 12.59 -2.80 -1.37
CA ILE A 346 13.27 -2.99 -2.66
C ILE A 346 13.13 -1.69 -3.48
N PRO A 347 14.22 -1.03 -3.89
CA PRO A 347 14.15 0.18 -4.72
C PRO A 347 13.38 -0.06 -6.02
N GLY A 348 12.45 0.83 -6.36
CA GLY A 348 11.52 0.67 -7.50
C GLY A 348 10.48 -0.46 -7.36
N GLY A 349 10.76 -1.50 -6.57
CA GLY A 349 9.92 -2.68 -6.43
C GLY A 349 8.55 -2.40 -5.79
N TYR A 350 7.50 -2.97 -6.39
CA TYR A 350 6.12 -2.87 -5.91
C TYR A 350 5.44 -4.24 -5.85
N GLN A 351 4.31 -4.29 -5.15
CA GLN A 351 3.35 -5.39 -5.18
C GLN A 351 1.93 -4.79 -5.26
N VAL A 352 0.96 -5.60 -5.69
CA VAL A 352 -0.46 -5.22 -5.73
C VAL A 352 -1.25 -6.02 -4.69
N GLN A 353 -1.99 -5.31 -3.84
CA GLN A 353 -2.76 -5.89 -2.73
C GLN A 353 -4.27 -5.69 -2.92
N TYR A 354 -5.04 -6.68 -2.48
CA TYR A 354 -6.49 -6.60 -2.31
C TYR A 354 -6.87 -5.57 -1.24
N ASN A 355 -7.77 -4.64 -1.57
CA ASN A 355 -8.16 -3.53 -0.71
C ASN A 355 -9.68 -3.55 -0.40
N ALA A 356 -10.54 -2.88 -1.17
CA ALA A 356 -11.98 -2.92 -0.96
C ALA A 356 -12.65 -4.25 -1.42
N VAL A 357 -11.98 -5.04 -2.26
CA VAL A 357 -12.41 -6.40 -2.65
C VAL A 357 -11.64 -7.46 -1.88
N SER A 358 -12.29 -8.59 -1.60
CA SER A 358 -11.67 -9.78 -0.99
C SER A 358 -11.29 -10.87 -2.00
N ALA A 359 -11.83 -10.81 -3.21
CA ALA A 359 -11.48 -11.68 -4.34
C ALA A 359 -11.84 -11.01 -5.67
N VAL A 360 -11.18 -11.42 -6.75
CA VAL A 360 -11.60 -11.16 -8.14
C VAL A 360 -11.44 -12.45 -8.94
N GLU A 361 -12.40 -12.73 -9.81
CA GLU A 361 -12.44 -13.89 -10.70
C GLU A 361 -12.53 -13.40 -12.15
N ASP A 362 -11.71 -13.91 -13.07
CA ASP A 362 -11.96 -13.76 -14.51
C ASP A 362 -13.13 -14.68 -14.89
N VAL A 363 -14.21 -14.08 -15.37
CA VAL A 363 -15.46 -14.76 -15.73
C VAL A 363 -15.75 -14.67 -17.22
N THR A 364 -14.76 -14.30 -18.04
CA THR A 364 -14.89 -14.15 -19.51
C THR A 364 -15.57 -15.34 -20.17
N ALA A 365 -15.18 -16.57 -19.81
CA ALA A 365 -15.76 -17.80 -20.35
C ALA A 365 -17.26 -18.02 -20.02
N THR A 366 -17.86 -17.21 -19.14
CA THR A 366 -19.31 -17.20 -18.85
C THR A 366 -20.08 -16.32 -19.85
N TYR A 367 -19.43 -15.30 -20.41
CA TYR A 367 -20.01 -14.33 -21.33
C TYR A 367 -19.53 -14.49 -22.78
N ALA A 368 -18.54 -15.35 -23.03
CA ALA A 368 -18.02 -15.64 -24.38
C ALA A 368 -19.14 -16.09 -25.34
N GLY A 369 -19.42 -15.27 -26.35
CA GLY A 369 -20.50 -15.49 -27.32
C GLY A 369 -21.91 -15.13 -26.81
N ASP A 370 -22.04 -14.46 -25.66
CA ASP A 370 -23.31 -13.88 -25.22
C ASP A 370 -23.72 -12.74 -26.17
N PRO A 371 -24.85 -12.86 -26.91
CA PRO A 371 -25.28 -11.83 -27.85
C PRO A 371 -25.67 -10.51 -27.17
N LYS A 372 -25.77 -10.46 -25.84
CA LYS A 372 -26.01 -9.21 -25.11
C LYS A 372 -24.76 -8.34 -24.98
N TYR A 373 -23.59 -8.94 -24.76
CA TYR A 373 -22.37 -8.22 -24.36
C TYR A 373 -21.23 -8.25 -25.40
N ALA A 374 -21.47 -8.77 -26.60
CA ALA A 374 -20.53 -8.82 -27.73
C ALA A 374 -19.16 -9.52 -27.50
N VAL A 375 -18.90 -10.07 -26.31
CA VAL A 375 -17.66 -10.79 -25.97
C VAL A 375 -17.41 -11.92 -26.99
N PRO A 376 -16.21 -12.01 -27.61
CA PRO A 376 -15.96 -13.00 -28.65
C PRO A 376 -16.21 -14.45 -28.20
N ALA A 377 -16.81 -15.27 -29.07
CA ALA A 377 -17.12 -16.68 -28.77
C ALA A 377 -15.88 -17.57 -28.57
N THR A 378 -14.68 -17.05 -28.81
CA THR A 378 -13.37 -17.69 -28.58
C THR A 378 -12.59 -17.03 -27.42
N ALA A 379 -13.18 -16.08 -26.70
CA ALA A 379 -12.52 -15.42 -25.58
C ALA A 379 -12.51 -16.32 -24.32
N GLU A 380 -11.33 -16.59 -23.77
CA GLU A 380 -11.18 -17.39 -22.54
C GLU A 380 -10.95 -16.51 -21.29
N LYS A 381 -10.36 -15.33 -21.46
CA LYS A 381 -9.93 -14.39 -20.40
C LYS A 381 -9.98 -12.94 -20.89
N GLY A 382 -9.90 -11.97 -19.97
CA GLY A 382 -9.62 -10.56 -20.28
C GLY A 382 -10.82 -9.64 -20.52
N PHE A 383 -12.03 -10.17 -20.73
CA PHE A 383 -13.22 -9.38 -21.09
C PHE A 383 -14.26 -9.25 -19.96
N ALA A 384 -14.28 -10.13 -18.96
CA ALA A 384 -15.24 -10.02 -17.87
C ALA A 384 -14.66 -10.40 -16.50
N TYR A 385 -14.98 -9.60 -15.47
CA TYR A 385 -14.48 -9.74 -14.12
C TYR A 385 -15.59 -9.71 -13.09
N LYS A 386 -15.59 -10.66 -12.15
CA LYS A 386 -16.45 -10.64 -10.97
C LYS A 386 -15.63 -10.27 -9.75
N PHE A 387 -15.97 -9.15 -9.12
CA PHE A 387 -15.34 -8.61 -7.93
C PHE A 387 -16.19 -8.93 -6.70
N THR A 388 -15.61 -9.58 -5.70
CA THR A 388 -16.25 -9.84 -4.41
C THR A 388 -15.85 -8.72 -3.44
N LEU A 389 -16.74 -7.75 -3.24
CA LEU A 389 -16.58 -6.66 -2.28
C LEU A 389 -16.51 -7.21 -0.85
N ARG A 390 -15.80 -6.50 0.03
CA ARG A 390 -15.86 -6.78 1.47
C ARG A 390 -17.24 -6.42 2.03
N ASN A 391 -17.70 -7.15 3.04
CA ASN A 391 -18.97 -6.89 3.71
C ASN A 391 -18.88 -5.88 4.89
N ASP A 392 -17.71 -5.27 5.10
CA ASP A 392 -17.48 -4.25 6.12
C ASP A 392 -17.25 -2.83 5.55
N LEU A 393 -17.28 -2.67 4.21
CA LEU A 393 -17.21 -1.37 3.53
C LEU A 393 -18.31 -0.43 3.99
N LYS A 394 -17.94 0.81 4.35
CA LYS A 394 -18.86 1.82 4.86
C LYS A 394 -18.46 3.24 4.44
N TRP A 395 -19.50 4.06 4.27
CA TRP A 395 -19.41 5.51 4.28
C TRP A 395 -19.03 6.03 5.67
N ASP A 396 -18.55 7.27 5.73
CA ASP A 396 -18.08 7.93 6.96
C ASP A 396 -19.19 8.37 7.93
N ASP A 397 -20.46 8.15 7.56
CA ASP A 397 -21.64 8.18 8.44
C ASP A 397 -22.01 6.80 9.02
N GLY A 398 -21.31 5.74 8.59
CA GLY A 398 -21.51 4.35 9.01
C GLY A 398 -22.44 3.52 8.12
N THR A 399 -23.05 4.12 7.09
CA THR A 399 -23.88 3.42 6.09
C THR A 399 -23.03 2.41 5.32
N ALA A 400 -23.52 1.18 5.13
CA ALA A 400 -22.83 0.16 4.34
C ALA A 400 -22.72 0.54 2.86
N ILE A 401 -21.66 0.06 2.21
CA ILE A 401 -21.44 0.14 0.75
C ILE A 401 -21.65 -1.26 0.15
N LYS A 402 -22.26 -1.31 -1.04
CA LYS A 402 -22.60 -2.53 -1.78
C LYS A 402 -22.28 -2.41 -3.27
N ALA A 403 -22.44 -3.50 -4.01
CA ALA A 403 -22.35 -3.51 -5.47
C ALA A 403 -23.39 -2.57 -6.12
N GLU A 404 -24.59 -2.43 -5.53
CA GLU A 404 -25.63 -1.51 -6.03
C GLU A 404 -25.22 -0.03 -6.04
N ASP A 405 -24.27 0.39 -5.19
CA ASP A 405 -23.75 1.76 -5.15
C ASP A 405 -22.77 2.04 -6.31
N PHE A 406 -21.93 1.07 -6.68
CA PHE A 406 -21.04 1.17 -7.85
C PHE A 406 -21.84 1.15 -9.17
N VAL A 407 -22.83 0.26 -9.28
CA VAL A 407 -23.76 0.20 -10.43
C VAL A 407 -24.54 1.52 -10.57
N TYR A 408 -25.04 2.08 -9.45
CA TYR A 408 -25.65 3.40 -9.46
C TYR A 408 -24.68 4.51 -9.86
N THR A 409 -23.43 4.47 -9.37
CA THR A 409 -22.45 5.51 -9.68
C THR A 409 -22.08 5.51 -11.15
N MET A 410 -21.86 4.34 -11.77
CA MET A 410 -21.57 4.26 -13.20
C MET A 410 -22.78 4.71 -14.06
N LYS A 411 -24.01 4.49 -13.59
CA LYS A 411 -25.20 5.04 -14.24
C LYS A 411 -25.23 6.57 -14.24
N GLU A 412 -24.78 7.20 -13.16
CA GLU A 412 -24.67 8.67 -13.10
C GLU A 412 -23.43 9.20 -13.84
N GLN A 413 -22.34 8.42 -13.90
CA GLN A 413 -21.15 8.71 -14.71
C GLN A 413 -21.51 8.82 -16.20
N GLU A 414 -22.20 7.82 -16.73
CA GLU A 414 -22.63 7.73 -18.13
C GLU A 414 -23.99 8.41 -18.40
N ASN A 415 -24.44 9.33 -17.53
CA ASN A 415 -25.78 9.90 -17.64
C ASN A 415 -25.90 10.91 -18.81
N PRO A 416 -26.78 10.68 -19.81
CA PRO A 416 -26.98 11.58 -20.95
C PRO A 416 -27.47 12.99 -20.57
N ASP A 417 -28.07 13.16 -19.39
CA ASP A 417 -28.47 14.48 -18.87
C ASP A 417 -27.25 15.33 -18.42
N PHE A 418 -26.10 14.70 -18.13
CA PHE A 418 -24.95 15.34 -17.49
C PHE A 418 -23.73 15.49 -18.42
N PHE A 419 -23.40 14.47 -19.22
CA PHE A 419 -22.10 14.38 -19.90
C PHE A 419 -20.91 14.65 -18.95
N ASN A 420 -20.87 13.87 -17.87
CA ASN A 420 -19.84 14.00 -16.84
C ASN A 420 -18.43 13.75 -17.41
N TYR A 421 -17.48 14.63 -17.06
CA TYR A 421 -16.17 14.75 -17.71
C TYR A 421 -15.36 13.45 -17.77
N ARG A 422 -15.54 12.54 -16.80
CA ARG A 422 -14.78 11.27 -16.68
C ARG A 422 -15.43 10.05 -17.33
N ALA A 423 -16.53 10.23 -18.06
CA ALA A 423 -17.18 9.12 -18.76
C ALA A 423 -16.29 8.49 -19.85
N ASP A 424 -15.42 9.30 -20.47
CA ASP A 424 -14.42 8.87 -21.45
C ASP A 424 -13.53 7.73 -20.96
N SER A 425 -13.24 7.70 -19.66
CA SER A 425 -12.39 6.71 -19.00
C SER A 425 -13.00 5.30 -19.05
N PHE A 426 -14.32 5.20 -19.26
CA PHE A 426 -15.08 3.95 -19.31
C PHE A 426 -15.55 3.56 -20.72
N TYR A 427 -15.27 4.36 -21.76
CA TYR A 427 -15.54 3.99 -23.16
C TYR A 427 -14.40 4.25 -24.17
N ASN A 428 -13.33 4.93 -23.76
CA ASN A 428 -12.18 5.28 -24.61
C ASN A 428 -10.83 4.91 -23.97
N GLY A 429 -10.81 4.63 -22.66
CA GLY A 429 -9.63 4.18 -21.91
C GLY A 429 -9.33 2.67 -22.07
N ALA A 430 -8.61 2.11 -21.10
CA ALA A 430 -8.36 0.66 -21.04
C ALA A 430 -9.54 -0.14 -20.45
N THR A 431 -10.37 0.49 -19.62
CA THR A 431 -11.56 -0.12 -18.99
C THR A 431 -12.81 0.18 -19.82
N VAL A 432 -12.84 -0.25 -21.08
CA VAL A 432 -13.99 -0.01 -21.99
C VAL A 432 -15.17 -0.87 -21.57
N ILE A 433 -16.10 -0.32 -20.78
CA ILE A 433 -17.30 -1.02 -20.27
C ILE A 433 -18.30 -1.17 -21.41
N HIS A 434 -18.82 -2.39 -21.61
CA HIS A 434 -19.78 -2.70 -22.66
C HIS A 434 -20.96 -1.72 -22.65
N ASN A 435 -21.33 -1.20 -23.83
CA ASN A 435 -22.43 -0.23 -24.03
C ASN A 435 -22.35 1.11 -23.28
N ALA A 436 -21.30 1.43 -22.50
CA ALA A 436 -21.23 2.70 -21.75
C ALA A 436 -21.42 3.94 -22.65
N LYS A 437 -20.66 4.01 -23.75
CA LYS A 437 -20.82 5.04 -24.80
C LYS A 437 -22.25 5.12 -25.36
N ASN A 438 -22.85 3.96 -25.63
CA ASN A 438 -24.18 3.90 -26.23
C ASN A 438 -25.25 4.40 -25.25
N TYR A 439 -25.06 4.16 -23.94
CA TYR A 439 -25.90 4.70 -22.87
C TYR A 439 -25.72 6.23 -22.70
N LEU A 440 -24.48 6.73 -22.71
CA LEU A 440 -24.18 8.16 -22.58
C LEU A 440 -24.71 8.99 -23.77
N PHE A 441 -24.56 8.48 -25.00
CA PHE A 441 -24.99 9.19 -26.21
C PHE A 441 -26.43 8.87 -26.62
N GLN A 442 -27.20 8.10 -25.83
CA GLN A 442 -28.58 7.74 -26.16
C GLN A 442 -29.49 8.97 -26.27
N GLY A 443 -30.50 8.91 -27.15
CA GLY A 443 -31.49 9.97 -27.32
C GLY A 443 -30.94 11.30 -27.90
N GLN A 444 -29.64 11.42 -28.09
CA GLN A 444 -29.02 12.50 -28.86
C GLN A 444 -29.34 12.32 -30.35
N ASP A 445 -29.61 13.43 -31.04
CA ASP A 445 -29.67 13.48 -32.49
C ASP A 445 -28.28 13.78 -33.09
N GLY A 446 -27.91 13.04 -34.13
CA GLY A 446 -26.61 13.18 -34.79
C GLY A 446 -26.68 12.91 -36.28
N TYR A 447 -25.73 13.49 -37.01
CA TYR A 447 -25.54 13.24 -38.44
C TYR A 447 -24.36 12.28 -38.63
N PHE A 448 -24.63 11.14 -39.25
CA PHE A 448 -23.70 10.04 -39.50
C PHE A 448 -23.56 9.84 -41.02
N GLY A 449 -22.45 9.30 -41.51
CA GLY A 449 -22.30 9.01 -42.95
C GLY A 449 -23.41 8.08 -43.44
N ALA A 450 -24.15 8.47 -44.48
CA ALA A 450 -25.35 7.73 -44.89
C ALA A 450 -25.04 6.30 -45.34
N ARG A 451 -23.93 6.09 -46.08
CA ARG A 451 -23.47 4.74 -46.45
C ARG A 451 -23.14 3.89 -45.22
N THR A 452 -22.50 4.47 -44.21
CA THR A 452 -22.11 3.81 -42.96
C THR A 452 -23.35 3.39 -42.15
N TYR A 453 -24.36 4.26 -42.07
CA TYR A 453 -25.65 3.95 -41.45
C TYR A 453 -26.37 2.82 -42.20
N ALA A 454 -26.46 2.89 -43.53
CA ALA A 454 -27.14 1.87 -44.31
C ALA A 454 -26.43 0.50 -44.24
N LYS A 455 -25.08 0.49 -44.22
CA LYS A 455 -24.26 -0.71 -43.96
C LYS A 455 -24.57 -1.33 -42.59
N ALA A 456 -24.77 -0.51 -41.56
CA ALA A 456 -25.19 -0.99 -40.23
C ALA A 456 -26.66 -1.45 -40.19
N LYS A 457 -27.55 -0.81 -40.95
CA LYS A 457 -29.00 -1.09 -40.99
C LYS A 457 -29.33 -2.36 -41.79
N TYR A 458 -28.55 -2.68 -42.83
CA TYR A 458 -28.86 -3.74 -43.81
C TYR A 458 -27.68 -4.63 -44.27
N GLY A 459 -26.46 -4.42 -43.79
CA GLY A 459 -25.28 -5.18 -44.22
C GLY A 459 -24.83 -4.80 -45.64
N GLU A 460 -24.76 -5.78 -46.55
CA GLU A 460 -24.36 -5.55 -47.96
C GLU A 460 -25.47 -4.88 -48.81
N GLU A 461 -26.73 -4.87 -48.34
CA GLU A 461 -27.85 -4.22 -49.02
C GLU A 461 -27.87 -2.72 -48.72
N LEU A 462 -26.82 -2.01 -49.18
CA LEU A 462 -26.42 -0.66 -48.76
C LEU A 462 -27.43 0.48 -48.96
N TYR A 463 -28.64 0.28 -49.49
CA TYR A 463 -29.61 1.35 -49.72
C TYR A 463 -31.03 0.84 -49.95
N LYS A 464 -32.04 1.57 -49.43
CA LYS A 464 -33.45 1.39 -49.75
C LYS A 464 -34.15 2.75 -49.85
N ALA A 465 -34.96 2.93 -50.89
CA ALA A 465 -35.69 4.18 -51.13
C ALA A 465 -36.82 4.46 -50.11
N GLU A 466 -37.16 3.50 -49.25
CA GLU A 466 -38.06 3.73 -48.10
C GLU A 466 -37.40 4.53 -46.97
N ASP A 467 -36.05 4.59 -46.94
CA ASP A 467 -35.26 5.42 -46.03
C ASP A 467 -34.85 6.78 -46.63
N ASP A 468 -35.39 7.18 -47.80
CA ASP A 468 -35.10 8.48 -48.42
C ASP A 468 -35.41 9.66 -47.48
N ALA A 469 -36.24 9.47 -46.45
CA ALA A 469 -36.53 10.44 -45.41
C ALA A 469 -35.48 10.49 -44.27
N ASP A 470 -34.69 9.44 -44.07
CA ASP A 470 -33.65 9.34 -43.03
C ASP A 470 -32.32 9.97 -43.51
N TYR A 471 -32.06 9.97 -44.82
CA TYR A 471 -30.86 10.55 -45.43
C TYR A 471 -31.06 12.03 -45.78
N TYR A 472 -30.15 12.89 -45.32
CA TYR A 472 -30.19 14.34 -45.52
C TYR A 472 -28.96 14.85 -46.26
N PHE A 473 -29.16 15.80 -47.17
CA PHE A 473 -28.07 16.60 -47.69
C PHE A 473 -27.75 17.74 -46.72
N ARG A 474 -26.46 18.01 -46.47
CA ARG A 474 -26.01 19.08 -45.57
C ARG A 474 -24.93 19.94 -46.22
N SER A 475 -25.27 21.19 -46.56
CA SER A 475 -24.28 22.22 -46.85
C SER A 475 -23.76 22.80 -45.54
N TYR A 476 -22.44 22.92 -45.38
CA TYR A 476 -21.87 23.51 -44.18
C TYR A 476 -21.74 25.03 -44.37
N THR A 477 -22.76 25.77 -43.93
CA THR A 477 -22.76 27.23 -43.92
C THR A 477 -21.92 27.77 -42.76
N LEU A 478 -20.67 28.13 -43.08
CA LEU A 478 -19.64 28.53 -42.10
C LEU A 478 -19.79 30.00 -41.66
N ASP A 479 -20.94 30.35 -41.06
CA ASP A 479 -21.30 31.72 -40.65
C ASP A 479 -20.66 32.12 -39.30
N CYS A 480 -19.34 31.90 -39.17
CA CYS A 480 -18.56 32.27 -37.98
C CYS A 480 -17.14 32.83 -38.24
N TYR A 481 -16.96 33.50 -39.39
CA TYR A 481 -16.10 34.69 -39.56
C TYR A 481 -14.56 34.54 -39.65
N GLU A 482 -14.02 34.98 -40.80
CA GLU A 482 -12.64 35.44 -41.09
C GLU A 482 -11.46 34.86 -40.26
N GLY A 483 -10.77 33.86 -40.84
CA GLY A 483 -9.46 33.37 -40.43
C GLY A 483 -9.04 32.19 -41.32
N GLU A 484 -7.76 32.09 -41.68
CA GLU A 484 -7.29 31.03 -42.58
C GLU A 484 -6.99 29.71 -41.82
N TRP A 485 -7.49 28.60 -42.37
CA TRP A 485 -7.07 27.20 -42.16
C TRP A 485 -6.87 26.62 -40.74
N SER A 486 -7.36 27.27 -39.67
CA SER A 486 -7.37 26.64 -38.33
C SER A 486 -8.30 25.40 -38.28
N ARG A 487 -7.79 24.24 -37.83
CA ARG A 487 -8.57 23.00 -37.59
C ARG A 487 -9.52 23.20 -36.39
N GLY A 488 -10.76 23.60 -36.66
CA GLY A 488 -11.73 23.99 -35.62
C GLY A 488 -12.77 22.92 -35.24
N GLU A 489 -12.62 22.37 -34.03
CA GLU A 489 -13.68 21.76 -33.19
C GLU A 489 -14.43 20.51 -33.70
N ASN A 490 -13.85 19.34 -33.40
CA ASN A 490 -14.51 18.12 -32.92
C ASN A 490 -16.01 17.89 -33.24
N ASN A 491 -16.27 17.05 -34.25
CA ASN A 491 -17.48 16.20 -34.28
C ASN A 491 -17.05 14.73 -34.06
N ALA A 492 -17.43 14.16 -32.91
CA ALA A 492 -17.03 12.81 -32.51
C ALA A 492 -17.49 11.69 -33.47
N VAL A 493 -18.57 11.92 -34.23
CA VAL A 493 -19.07 10.96 -35.23
C VAL A 493 -18.16 10.91 -36.46
N VAL A 494 -17.61 12.04 -36.88
CA VAL A 494 -16.70 12.15 -38.03
C VAL A 494 -15.38 11.44 -37.72
N ASN A 495 -14.83 11.64 -36.52
CA ASN A 495 -13.62 10.97 -36.07
C ASN A 495 -13.81 9.45 -35.92
N TRP A 496 -15.00 8.98 -35.52
CA TRP A 496 -15.30 7.54 -35.49
C TRP A 496 -15.30 6.92 -36.89
N PHE A 497 -15.95 7.56 -37.88
CA PHE A 497 -15.95 7.05 -39.25
C PHE A 497 -14.54 7.02 -39.86
N LEU A 498 -13.76 8.10 -39.69
CA LEU A 498 -12.36 8.19 -40.10
C LEU A 498 -11.48 7.13 -39.46
N GLY A 499 -11.59 6.93 -38.14
CA GLY A 499 -10.76 5.99 -37.38
C GLY A 499 -10.99 4.52 -37.71
N ASN A 500 -12.08 4.18 -38.43
CA ASN A 500 -12.38 2.82 -38.90
C ASN A 500 -12.25 2.69 -40.44
N ASN A 501 -11.83 3.75 -41.15
CA ASN A 501 -11.73 3.80 -42.63
C ASN A 501 -10.58 4.76 -43.07
N PRO A 502 -9.31 4.46 -42.75
CA PRO A 502 -8.20 5.42 -42.88
C PRO A 502 -7.97 5.94 -44.31
N ASP A 503 -8.18 5.12 -45.34
CA ASP A 503 -8.08 5.52 -46.76
C ASP A 503 -8.98 6.71 -47.14
N TYR A 504 -10.03 6.98 -46.35
CA TYR A 504 -10.98 8.05 -46.58
C TYR A 504 -10.59 9.38 -45.91
N TYR A 505 -9.35 9.54 -45.41
CA TYR A 505 -8.91 10.75 -44.70
C TYR A 505 -9.02 12.04 -45.55
N ASP A 506 -8.46 12.05 -46.76
CA ASP A 506 -8.60 13.18 -47.70
C ASP A 506 -10.03 13.35 -48.24
N TYR A 507 -10.81 12.29 -48.20
CA TYR A 507 -12.22 12.26 -48.58
C TYR A 507 -13.08 13.02 -47.53
N VAL A 508 -13.14 12.52 -46.29
CA VAL A 508 -14.03 13.02 -45.23
C VAL A 508 -13.71 14.44 -44.78
N LYS A 509 -12.43 14.85 -44.86
CA LYS A 509 -11.95 16.22 -44.59
C LYS A 509 -12.64 17.28 -45.47
N ASN A 510 -13.30 16.88 -46.56
CA ASN A 510 -13.84 17.77 -47.58
C ASN A 510 -15.35 17.65 -47.88
N TYR A 511 -16.10 16.64 -47.41
CA TYR A 511 -17.47 16.40 -47.93
C TYR A 511 -18.52 17.47 -47.62
N GLY A 512 -18.33 18.29 -46.58
CA GLY A 512 -19.17 19.48 -46.37
C GLY A 512 -18.92 20.63 -47.36
N VAL A 513 -17.83 20.56 -48.13
CA VAL A 513 -17.30 21.61 -49.01
C VAL A 513 -17.30 21.18 -50.48
N PHE A 514 -17.00 19.91 -50.78
CA PHE A 514 -16.66 19.41 -52.12
C PHE A 514 -17.67 19.74 -53.21
N ILE A 515 -18.97 19.79 -52.92
CA ILE A 515 -20.02 20.15 -53.89
C ILE A 515 -19.70 21.46 -54.62
N ILE A 516 -19.11 22.46 -53.96
CA ILE A 516 -18.82 23.75 -54.61
C ILE A 516 -17.59 23.67 -55.55
N PRO A 517 -16.40 23.17 -55.13
CA PRO A 517 -15.27 22.92 -56.03
C PRO A 517 -15.51 21.87 -57.12
N TYR A 518 -16.33 20.84 -56.86
CA TYR A 518 -16.63 19.80 -57.85
C TYR A 518 -17.73 20.23 -58.84
N LEU A 519 -18.77 20.96 -58.43
CA LEU A 519 -19.67 21.61 -59.40
C LEU A 519 -18.88 22.58 -60.30
N LEU A 520 -17.91 23.31 -59.75
CA LEU A 520 -17.00 24.19 -60.50
C LEU A 520 -16.08 23.47 -61.50
N SER A 521 -15.86 22.15 -61.37
CA SER A 521 -14.99 21.37 -62.26
C SER A 521 -15.74 20.44 -63.20
N ALA A 522 -16.93 19.96 -62.80
CA ALA A 522 -17.77 19.04 -63.56
C ALA A 522 -18.83 19.75 -64.42
N THR A 523 -19.35 20.91 -63.99
CA THR A 523 -20.44 21.64 -64.66
C THR A 523 -19.96 22.94 -65.31
N ALA A 524 -20.86 23.65 -65.98
CA ALA A 524 -20.63 25.00 -66.49
C ALA A 524 -21.03 26.13 -65.50
N MET A 525 -21.34 25.79 -64.24
CA MET A 525 -21.84 26.72 -63.23
C MET A 525 -20.72 27.60 -62.65
N SER A 526 -21.04 28.86 -62.34
CA SER A 526 -20.15 29.74 -61.58
C SER A 526 -20.19 29.42 -60.08
N ALA A 527 -19.16 29.84 -59.34
CA ALA A 527 -19.07 29.60 -57.89
C ALA A 527 -20.31 30.09 -57.11
N ALA A 528 -20.94 31.19 -57.56
CA ALA A 528 -22.16 31.71 -56.97
C ALA A 528 -23.39 30.81 -57.23
N GLU A 529 -23.45 30.17 -58.39
CA GLU A 529 -24.49 29.18 -58.72
C GLU A 529 -24.26 27.87 -57.97
N CYS A 530 -23.01 27.42 -57.81
CA CYS A 530 -22.66 26.26 -56.98
C CYS A 530 -23.02 26.48 -55.49
N ILE A 531 -22.75 27.68 -54.96
CA ILE A 531 -23.16 28.08 -53.60
C ILE A 531 -24.68 28.07 -53.48
N ALA A 532 -25.40 28.65 -54.46
CA ALA A 532 -26.86 28.67 -54.47
C ALA A 532 -27.48 27.27 -54.57
N ALA A 533 -26.89 26.37 -55.36
CA ALA A 533 -27.29 24.97 -55.48
C ALA A 533 -27.09 24.19 -54.17
N SER A 534 -25.90 24.30 -53.57
CA SER A 534 -25.59 23.65 -52.28
C SER A 534 -26.54 24.14 -51.17
N ALA A 535 -26.77 25.45 -51.08
CA ALA A 535 -27.72 26.05 -50.14
C ALA A 535 -29.20 25.75 -50.44
N ALA A 536 -29.54 25.36 -51.68
CA ALA A 536 -30.90 24.93 -52.04
C ALA A 536 -31.17 23.46 -51.68
N LEU A 537 -30.12 22.64 -51.56
CA LEU A 537 -30.19 21.25 -51.11
C LEU A 537 -30.06 21.10 -49.58
N ASP A 538 -29.44 22.06 -48.88
CA ASP A 538 -29.16 21.96 -47.43
C ASP A 538 -30.38 21.65 -46.55
N GLN A 539 -30.16 20.79 -45.55
CA GLN A 539 -31.12 20.36 -44.53
C GLN A 539 -32.35 19.62 -45.09
N LYS A 540 -32.36 19.28 -46.38
CA LYS A 540 -33.42 18.49 -47.01
C LYS A 540 -33.08 17.00 -46.95
N SER A 541 -34.10 16.20 -46.67
CA SER A 541 -34.03 14.76 -46.89
C SER A 541 -33.92 14.45 -48.40
N LEU A 542 -33.37 13.29 -48.74
CA LEU A 542 -33.33 12.78 -50.11
C LEU A 542 -34.75 12.63 -50.69
N ALA A 543 -35.75 12.34 -49.83
CA ALA A 543 -37.16 12.35 -50.16
C ALA A 543 -37.69 13.74 -50.55
N GLU A 544 -37.30 14.80 -49.83
CA GLU A 544 -37.67 16.19 -50.17
C GLU A 544 -36.96 16.70 -51.42
N ILE A 545 -35.72 16.26 -51.66
CA ILE A 545 -34.97 16.54 -52.90
C ILE A 545 -35.68 15.86 -54.07
N LYS A 546 -35.99 14.57 -53.98
CA LYS A 546 -36.70 13.80 -55.02
C LYS A 546 -38.14 14.25 -55.27
N ALA A 547 -38.79 14.88 -54.28
CA ALA A 547 -40.16 15.37 -54.40
C ALA A 547 -40.30 16.74 -55.11
N ASP A 548 -39.24 17.55 -55.17
CA ASP A 548 -39.21 18.82 -55.91
C ASP A 548 -38.43 18.63 -57.20
N SER A 549 -39.06 18.81 -58.37
CA SER A 549 -38.38 18.49 -59.64
C SER A 549 -37.16 19.37 -59.92
N ALA A 550 -37.10 20.61 -59.40
CA ALA A 550 -35.94 21.47 -59.63
C ALA A 550 -34.74 21.06 -58.75
N LEU A 551 -35.01 20.49 -57.56
CA LEU A 551 -33.98 19.93 -56.69
C LEU A 551 -33.58 18.52 -57.12
N ASN A 552 -34.52 17.72 -57.63
CA ASN A 552 -34.22 16.42 -58.21
C ASN A 552 -33.40 16.56 -59.50
N ASP A 553 -33.77 17.45 -60.43
CA ASP A 553 -33.00 17.68 -61.66
C ASP A 553 -31.56 18.11 -61.34
N LEU A 554 -31.37 18.97 -60.32
CA LEU A 554 -30.05 19.36 -59.80
C LEU A 554 -29.30 18.19 -59.12
N TRP A 555 -30.01 17.36 -58.35
CA TRP A 555 -29.43 16.22 -57.64
C TRP A 555 -28.98 15.12 -58.60
N GLU A 556 -29.77 14.81 -59.62
CA GLU A 556 -29.42 13.87 -60.69
C GLU A 556 -28.25 14.40 -61.54
N GLU A 557 -28.15 15.72 -61.75
CA GLU A 557 -26.96 16.33 -62.40
C GLU A 557 -25.70 16.18 -61.53
N ILE A 558 -25.79 16.41 -60.21
CA ILE A 558 -24.68 16.17 -59.27
C ILE A 558 -24.29 14.68 -59.23
N LEU A 559 -25.27 13.80 -59.03
CA LEU A 559 -25.07 12.36 -58.86
C LEU A 559 -24.56 11.72 -60.15
N GLY A 560 -25.03 12.17 -61.33
CA GLY A 560 -24.62 11.65 -62.63
C GLY A 560 -23.15 11.86 -63.00
N PHE A 561 -22.42 12.73 -62.28
CA PHE A 561 -20.95 12.85 -62.37
C PHE A 561 -20.20 12.04 -61.31
N TRP A 562 -20.86 11.62 -60.23
CA TRP A 562 -20.26 10.95 -59.08
C TRP A 562 -20.50 9.44 -59.07
N GLN A 563 -21.69 8.99 -59.49
CA GLN A 563 -22.15 7.59 -59.43
C GLN A 563 -21.47 6.72 -60.51
N THR A 564 -20.29 6.22 -60.17
CA THR A 564 -19.55 5.19 -60.90
C THR A 564 -19.93 3.77 -60.47
N ASP A 565 -20.38 3.60 -59.23
CA ASP A 565 -20.86 2.35 -58.62
C ASP A 565 -22.20 2.55 -57.87
N PRO A 566 -22.94 1.48 -57.54
CA PRO A 566 -24.24 1.59 -56.89
C PRO A 566 -24.19 2.20 -55.47
N ASN A 567 -25.19 3.03 -55.17
CA ASN A 567 -25.43 3.64 -53.85
C ASN A 567 -24.40 4.72 -53.44
N GLU A 568 -23.60 5.25 -54.37
CA GLU A 568 -22.69 6.40 -54.16
C GLU A 568 -23.41 7.73 -53.86
N GLU A 569 -24.73 7.80 -54.08
CA GLU A 569 -25.58 8.85 -53.51
C GLU A 569 -25.44 8.97 -51.98
N LEU A 570 -25.10 7.88 -51.28
CA LEU A 570 -24.96 7.85 -49.82
C LEU A 570 -23.59 8.32 -49.29
N ASP A 571 -22.64 8.65 -50.17
CA ASP A 571 -21.40 9.34 -49.78
C ASP A 571 -21.57 10.87 -49.81
N LEU A 572 -22.60 11.35 -50.52
CA LEU A 572 -22.99 12.75 -50.61
C LEU A 572 -24.07 13.16 -49.59
N LEU A 573 -24.43 12.24 -48.67
CA LEU A 573 -25.52 12.39 -47.71
C LEU A 573 -25.11 11.95 -46.30
N VAL A 574 -25.84 12.47 -45.31
CA VAL A 574 -25.73 12.05 -43.91
C VAL A 574 -27.08 11.51 -43.41
N ALA A 575 -27.07 10.34 -42.77
CA ALA A 575 -28.22 9.86 -42.04
C ALA A 575 -28.42 10.70 -40.77
N TYR A 576 -29.64 11.17 -40.54
CA TYR A 576 -30.03 11.74 -39.25
C TYR A 576 -30.46 10.60 -38.33
N ILE A 577 -29.58 10.25 -37.38
CA ILE A 577 -29.84 9.19 -36.40
C ILE A 577 -30.22 9.83 -35.08
N LEU A 578 -31.40 9.49 -34.57
CA LEU A 578 -31.67 9.54 -33.14
C LEU A 578 -31.03 8.29 -32.52
N ASN A 579 -29.99 8.46 -31.69
CA ASN A 579 -29.37 7.32 -31.01
C ASN A 579 -30.45 6.60 -30.18
N PRO A 580 -30.65 5.28 -30.37
CA PRO A 580 -31.74 4.56 -29.72
C PRO A 580 -31.62 4.64 -28.19
N PRO A 581 -32.73 4.73 -27.43
CA PRO A 581 -32.69 4.59 -25.99
C PRO A 581 -32.08 3.24 -25.57
N VAL A 582 -31.13 3.28 -24.64
CA VAL A 582 -30.39 2.10 -24.15
C VAL A 582 -30.78 1.88 -22.69
N SER A 583 -31.20 0.67 -22.31
CA SER A 583 -31.40 0.40 -20.88
C SER A 583 -30.05 0.41 -20.17
N PHE A 584 -29.99 0.96 -18.96
CA PHE A 584 -28.77 0.79 -18.16
C PHE A 584 -28.54 -0.68 -17.80
N ASP A 585 -29.61 -1.49 -17.81
CA ASP A 585 -29.52 -2.94 -17.64
C ASP A 585 -28.69 -3.61 -18.75
N ASP A 586 -28.49 -2.96 -19.91
CA ASP A 586 -27.69 -3.44 -21.05
C ASP A 586 -26.24 -2.92 -21.06
N VAL A 587 -25.85 -2.13 -20.06
CA VAL A 587 -24.45 -1.72 -19.82
C VAL A 587 -23.71 -2.83 -19.07
N GLY A 588 -22.42 -2.99 -19.36
CA GLY A 588 -21.55 -4.03 -18.81
C GLY A 588 -21.18 -3.90 -17.33
N ILE A 589 -22.04 -3.37 -16.46
CA ILE A 589 -21.78 -3.26 -15.01
C ILE A 589 -23.05 -3.56 -14.20
N PHE A 590 -23.02 -4.62 -13.39
CA PHE A 590 -24.21 -5.10 -12.67
C PHE A 590 -23.87 -5.88 -11.39
N VAL A 591 -24.87 -6.06 -10.52
CA VAL A 591 -24.74 -6.89 -9.31
C VAL A 591 -24.75 -8.37 -9.70
N GLY A 592 -23.85 -9.15 -9.08
CA GLY A 592 -23.73 -10.61 -9.26
C GLY A 592 -24.78 -11.41 -8.48
N ASP A 593 -24.41 -12.58 -7.95
CA ASP A 593 -25.36 -13.48 -7.27
C ASP A 593 -25.85 -12.93 -5.91
N ASN A 594 -25.23 -11.86 -5.40
CA ASN A 594 -25.58 -11.21 -4.13
C ASN A 594 -25.11 -9.74 -4.04
N ASP A 595 -25.63 -9.01 -3.05
CA ASP A 595 -25.37 -7.58 -2.74
C ASP A 595 -23.88 -7.14 -2.72
N TYR A 596 -22.93 -8.06 -2.56
CA TYR A 596 -21.49 -7.78 -2.48
C TYR A 596 -20.68 -8.27 -3.70
N GLU A 597 -21.32 -8.84 -4.72
CA GLU A 597 -20.65 -9.15 -5.99
C GLU A 597 -20.96 -8.09 -7.04
N LEU A 598 -19.91 -7.54 -7.66
CA LEU A 598 -19.99 -6.63 -8.80
C LEU A 598 -19.40 -7.34 -10.02
N VAL A 599 -20.16 -7.47 -11.09
CA VAL A 599 -19.68 -7.98 -12.38
C VAL A 599 -19.44 -6.79 -13.32
N LEU A 600 -18.31 -6.85 -14.03
CA LEU A 600 -17.91 -5.94 -15.07
C LEU A 600 -17.66 -6.73 -16.36
N VAL A 601 -18.18 -6.24 -17.49
CA VAL A 601 -17.97 -6.80 -18.83
C VAL A 601 -17.50 -5.69 -19.77
N LEU A 602 -16.46 -5.98 -20.53
CA LEU A 602 -15.68 -5.03 -21.31
C LEU A 602 -15.75 -5.34 -22.81
N ASP A 603 -15.63 -4.31 -23.65
CA ASP A 603 -15.46 -4.46 -25.11
C ASP A 603 -13.99 -4.69 -25.53
N LYS A 604 -13.02 -4.47 -24.61
CA LYS A 604 -11.58 -4.63 -24.85
C LYS A 604 -10.92 -5.49 -23.77
N VAL A 605 -9.91 -6.28 -24.17
CA VAL A 605 -9.09 -7.10 -23.27
C VAL A 605 -8.35 -6.22 -22.26
N LEU A 606 -8.58 -6.48 -20.96
CA LEU A 606 -7.87 -5.86 -19.85
C LEU A 606 -7.29 -6.94 -18.92
N ASN A 607 -6.08 -7.43 -19.23
CA ASN A 607 -5.40 -8.43 -18.39
C ASN A 607 -5.02 -7.82 -17.02
N ILE A 608 -5.83 -8.09 -15.98
CA ILE A 608 -5.56 -7.67 -14.59
C ILE A 608 -4.69 -8.66 -13.80
N PHE A 609 -4.47 -9.86 -14.34
CA PHE A 609 -3.60 -10.89 -13.78
C PHE A 609 -2.27 -10.94 -14.54
N LYS A 610 -1.21 -11.42 -13.88
CA LYS A 610 0.06 -11.80 -14.52
C LYS A 610 -0.12 -13.10 -15.32
N GLU A 611 0.94 -13.54 -16.01
CA GLU A 611 0.92 -14.76 -16.84
C GLU A 611 0.59 -16.05 -16.07
N ASP A 612 0.79 -16.07 -14.75
CA ASP A 612 0.40 -17.20 -13.88
C ASP A 612 -1.12 -17.36 -13.72
N GLY A 613 -1.91 -16.37 -14.14
CA GLY A 613 -3.36 -16.34 -14.02
C GLY A 613 -3.90 -16.21 -12.59
N VAL A 614 -3.05 -15.86 -11.61
CA VAL A 614 -3.40 -15.83 -10.18
C VAL A 614 -2.88 -14.58 -9.47
N SER A 615 -1.66 -14.15 -9.77
CA SER A 615 -1.07 -12.92 -9.23
C SER A 615 -1.65 -11.69 -9.93
N LEU A 616 -1.88 -10.61 -9.18
CA LEU A 616 -2.37 -9.36 -9.75
C LEU A 616 -1.24 -8.62 -10.50
N SER A 617 -1.56 -8.11 -11.68
CA SER A 617 -0.74 -7.18 -12.48
C SER A 617 -0.83 -5.76 -11.91
N TYR A 618 0.13 -4.89 -12.25
CA TYR A 618 -0.02 -3.44 -12.03
C TYR A 618 -1.34 -2.90 -12.63
N LYS A 619 -1.82 -3.53 -13.72
CA LYS A 619 -3.08 -3.17 -14.38
C LYS A 619 -4.31 -3.33 -13.48
N ALA A 620 -4.27 -4.20 -12.46
CA ALA A 620 -5.34 -4.29 -11.45
C ALA A 620 -5.36 -3.02 -10.58
N ALA A 621 -4.24 -2.66 -9.96
CA ALA A 621 -4.15 -1.48 -9.11
C ALA A 621 -4.30 -0.16 -9.87
N TYR A 622 -3.81 -0.07 -11.12
CA TYR A 622 -3.95 1.13 -11.93
C TYR A 622 -5.41 1.37 -12.36
N ASN A 623 -5.99 0.44 -13.13
CA ASN A 623 -7.29 0.65 -13.77
C ASN A 623 -8.47 0.61 -12.77
N PHE A 624 -8.27 0.01 -11.59
CA PHE A 624 -9.25 -0.02 -10.50
C PHE A 624 -8.78 0.72 -9.23
N SER A 625 -7.83 1.64 -9.40
CA SER A 625 -7.49 2.66 -8.39
C SER A 625 -8.68 3.57 -8.09
N SER A 626 -9.41 3.93 -9.16
CA SER A 626 -10.29 5.09 -9.22
C SER A 626 -11.64 4.75 -9.87
N LEU A 627 -12.17 3.54 -9.61
CA LEU A 627 -13.54 3.20 -9.98
C LEU A 627 -14.49 4.06 -9.11
N PRO A 628 -15.29 4.98 -9.71
CA PRO A 628 -15.97 6.03 -8.95
C PRO A 628 -17.08 5.47 -8.06
N LEU A 629 -17.29 6.12 -6.92
CA LEU A 629 -18.35 5.82 -5.97
C LEU A 629 -18.94 7.12 -5.37
N VAL A 630 -20.19 7.44 -5.73
CA VAL A 630 -20.93 8.57 -5.15
C VAL A 630 -22.01 8.09 -4.20
N LYS A 631 -22.14 8.76 -3.03
CA LYS A 631 -23.18 8.40 -2.05
C LYS A 631 -24.54 8.87 -2.56
N LYS A 632 -25.36 7.91 -3.01
CA LYS A 632 -26.63 8.09 -3.74
C LYS A 632 -27.59 9.15 -3.16
N ASP A 633 -27.85 9.12 -1.86
CA ASP A 633 -28.77 10.07 -1.21
C ASP A 633 -28.24 11.51 -1.25
N LEU A 634 -26.93 11.70 -1.09
CA LEU A 634 -26.27 13.00 -1.24
C LEU A 634 -26.14 13.42 -2.70
N TYR A 635 -25.88 12.50 -3.64
CA TYR A 635 -25.75 12.84 -5.05
C TYR A 635 -27.08 13.35 -5.62
N GLU A 636 -28.18 12.60 -5.44
CA GLU A 636 -29.54 13.05 -5.83
C GLU A 636 -29.91 14.39 -5.17
N ALA A 637 -29.62 14.57 -3.87
CA ALA A 637 -29.91 15.81 -3.16
C ALA A 637 -29.06 17.02 -3.62
N ASN A 638 -28.02 16.81 -4.42
CA ASN A 638 -27.13 17.85 -4.93
C ASN A 638 -27.14 17.99 -6.47
N LYS A 639 -27.98 17.25 -7.20
CA LYS A 639 -28.24 17.49 -8.63
C LYS A 639 -28.81 18.91 -8.85
N VAL A 640 -28.43 19.55 -9.95
CA VAL A 640 -28.79 20.93 -10.30
C VAL A 640 -29.29 20.96 -11.73
N GLU A 641 -30.57 21.33 -11.89
CA GLU A 641 -31.23 21.49 -13.19
C GLU A 641 -30.53 22.54 -14.07
N PRO A 642 -30.48 22.32 -15.41
CA PRO A 642 -29.94 23.29 -16.35
C PRO A 642 -30.72 24.61 -16.29
N GLN A 643 -30.01 25.73 -16.23
CA GLN A 643 -30.60 27.07 -16.13
C GLN A 643 -31.11 27.61 -17.48
N LEU A 644 -30.98 26.83 -18.56
CA LEU A 644 -31.38 27.15 -19.93
C LEU A 644 -31.93 25.90 -20.60
N GLU A 645 -32.91 26.07 -21.49
CA GLU A 645 -33.47 25.01 -22.33
C GLU A 645 -32.37 24.42 -23.25
N GLY A 646 -32.20 23.09 -23.20
CA GLY A 646 -31.12 22.38 -23.90
C GLY A 646 -29.72 22.53 -23.26
N GLY A 647 -29.64 22.90 -21.97
CA GLY A 647 -28.41 22.84 -21.19
C GLY A 647 -28.22 21.49 -20.47
N LEU A 648 -26.98 21.19 -20.09
CA LEU A 648 -26.63 20.01 -19.27
C LEU A 648 -26.94 20.23 -17.78
N TRP A 649 -27.26 19.15 -17.09
CA TRP A 649 -27.32 19.11 -15.63
C TRP A 649 -25.92 19.22 -15.01
N THR A 650 -25.87 19.63 -13.75
CA THR A 650 -24.63 19.69 -12.95
C THR A 650 -24.88 19.17 -11.53
N SER A 651 -23.84 19.02 -10.72
CA SER A 651 -23.97 18.58 -9.31
C SER A 651 -23.14 19.45 -8.36
N LYS A 652 -23.60 19.55 -7.11
CA LYS A 652 -22.90 20.14 -5.96
C LYS A 652 -22.38 19.09 -4.96
N TYR A 653 -22.48 17.81 -5.33
CA TYR A 653 -21.82 16.73 -4.62
C TYR A 653 -20.31 17.01 -4.59
N ASN A 654 -19.67 16.75 -3.45
CA ASN A 654 -18.24 17.04 -3.23
C ASN A 654 -17.84 18.49 -3.56
N SER A 655 -18.65 19.46 -3.10
CA SER A 655 -18.33 20.91 -3.16
C SER A 655 -18.43 21.62 -1.80
N SER A 656 -18.74 20.88 -0.72
CA SER A 656 -18.86 21.39 0.64
C SER A 656 -18.81 20.26 1.67
N VAL A 657 -18.54 20.56 2.94
CA VAL A 657 -18.58 19.56 4.04
C VAL A 657 -19.92 18.82 4.10
N ALA A 658 -21.04 19.52 3.85
CA ALA A 658 -22.38 18.94 3.92
C ALA A 658 -22.81 18.16 2.66
N SER A 659 -22.05 18.27 1.56
CA SER A 659 -22.27 17.53 0.31
C SER A 659 -21.14 16.54 0.00
N THR A 660 -20.25 16.28 0.96
CA THR A 660 -19.15 15.31 0.85
C THR A 660 -19.45 14.06 1.67
N ALA A 661 -19.22 12.88 1.08
CA ALA A 661 -19.07 11.63 1.82
C ALA A 661 -17.66 11.07 1.60
N SER A 662 -17.20 10.23 2.53
CA SER A 662 -15.92 9.52 2.46
C SER A 662 -16.14 8.01 2.60
N TRP A 663 -15.40 7.24 1.80
CA TRP A 663 -15.24 5.80 1.95
C TRP A 663 -13.76 5.37 2.09
N GLY A 664 -12.86 6.36 2.08
CA GLY A 664 -11.42 6.23 2.30
C GLY A 664 -10.98 6.53 3.74
N PRO A 665 -9.66 6.63 3.99
CA PRO A 665 -9.08 6.73 5.34
C PRO A 665 -9.39 8.04 6.09
N TYR A 666 -9.68 9.14 5.41
CA TYR A 666 -10.01 10.43 6.02
C TYR A 666 -11.35 10.98 5.52
N LYS A 667 -11.96 11.89 6.27
CA LYS A 667 -13.24 12.56 5.97
C LYS A 667 -13.11 14.07 6.14
N LEU A 668 -13.74 14.83 5.25
CA LEU A 668 -13.69 16.30 5.28
C LEU A 668 -14.49 16.82 6.48
N SER A 669 -13.82 17.49 7.43
CA SER A 669 -14.46 18.04 8.65
C SER A 669 -14.57 19.57 8.63
N TYR A 670 -13.74 20.25 7.82
CA TYR A 670 -13.82 21.69 7.60
C TYR A 670 -13.40 22.06 6.17
N PHE A 671 -14.08 23.03 5.58
CA PHE A 671 -13.71 23.65 4.31
C PHE A 671 -14.07 25.13 4.31
N GLN A 672 -13.11 25.99 3.95
CA GLN A 672 -13.34 27.38 3.59
C GLN A 672 -12.47 27.70 2.36
N ALA A 673 -13.13 27.84 1.20
CA ALA A 673 -12.51 28.26 -0.06
C ALA A 673 -11.70 29.57 0.10
N GLY A 674 -10.56 29.64 -0.58
CA GLY A 674 -9.60 30.75 -0.49
C GLY A 674 -8.81 30.78 0.82
N LYS A 675 -8.87 29.74 1.66
CA LYS A 675 -8.24 29.75 2.99
C LYS A 675 -7.73 28.40 3.47
N GLN A 676 -8.58 27.40 3.69
CA GLN A 676 -8.19 26.18 4.43
C GLN A 676 -9.18 25.02 4.25
N TYR A 677 -8.68 23.78 4.19
CA TYR A 677 -9.46 22.58 4.46
C TYR A 677 -8.84 21.71 5.55
N ILE A 678 -9.68 20.92 6.25
CA ILE A 678 -9.27 19.98 7.28
C ILE A 678 -9.94 18.63 7.04
N LEU A 679 -9.13 17.57 7.03
CA LEU A 679 -9.56 16.19 6.96
C LEU A 679 -9.24 15.51 8.30
N ASP A 680 -10.22 14.86 8.90
CA ASP A 680 -10.06 14.04 10.11
C ASP A 680 -10.11 12.55 9.75
N ARG A 681 -9.54 11.67 10.57
CA ARG A 681 -9.62 10.21 10.35
C ARG A 681 -11.08 9.75 10.20
N ASN A 682 -11.36 8.92 9.18
CA ASN A 682 -12.64 8.24 9.03
C ASN A 682 -12.73 7.05 10.01
N PRO A 683 -13.62 7.08 11.03
CA PRO A 683 -13.73 5.99 12.00
C PRO A 683 -14.41 4.73 11.44
N HIS A 684 -14.89 4.76 10.19
CA HIS A 684 -15.59 3.67 9.53
C HIS A 684 -14.82 3.07 8.35
N TRP A 685 -13.61 3.57 8.05
CA TRP A 685 -12.75 2.97 7.04
C TRP A 685 -12.29 1.58 7.46
N TYR A 686 -12.64 0.58 6.66
CA TYR A 686 -12.36 -0.85 6.88
C TYR A 686 -10.86 -1.15 7.05
N GLY A 687 -9.99 -0.40 6.34
CA GLY A 687 -8.54 -0.59 6.33
C GLY A 687 -7.87 -0.50 7.70
N TYR A 688 -8.43 0.26 8.66
CA TYR A 688 -7.86 0.32 10.01
C TYR A 688 -7.97 -0.99 10.82
N ASN A 689 -8.72 -1.98 10.32
CA ASN A 689 -8.80 -3.33 10.88
C ASN A 689 -8.04 -4.37 10.03
N MET A 690 -7.31 -3.96 8.98
CA MET A 690 -6.55 -4.85 8.11
C MET A 690 -5.10 -4.96 8.58
N ASP A 691 -4.60 -6.18 8.77
CA ASP A 691 -3.24 -6.42 9.27
C ASP A 691 -2.14 -5.89 8.34
N VAL A 692 -2.39 -5.80 7.03
CA VAL A 692 -1.46 -5.18 6.05
C VAL A 692 -1.26 -3.68 6.27
N TYR A 693 -2.16 -3.00 7.01
CA TYR A 693 -2.03 -1.59 7.38
C TYR A 693 -1.70 -1.40 8.87
N ARG A 694 -1.30 -2.46 9.58
CA ARG A 694 -0.90 -2.38 10.99
C ARG A 694 0.35 -1.51 11.15
N GLY A 695 0.25 -0.46 11.97
CA GLY A 695 1.32 0.53 12.17
C GLY A 695 1.39 1.62 11.10
N GLN A 696 0.60 1.51 10.03
CA GLN A 696 0.48 2.51 8.97
C GLN A 696 -0.59 3.56 9.35
N TYR A 697 -0.64 4.64 8.57
CA TYR A 697 -1.49 5.82 8.78
C TYR A 697 -1.35 6.38 10.21
N GLN A 698 -0.16 6.87 10.60
CA GLN A 698 0.01 7.50 11.93
C GLN A 698 -0.76 8.84 12.03
N THR A 699 -0.83 9.59 10.93
CA THR A 699 -1.58 10.86 10.80
C THR A 699 -3.04 10.71 11.23
N GLN A 700 -3.54 11.58 12.10
CA GLN A 700 -4.94 11.60 12.53
C GLN A 700 -5.74 12.74 11.92
N ARG A 701 -5.06 13.82 11.52
CA ARG A 701 -5.64 14.99 10.87
C ARG A 701 -4.71 15.49 9.77
N ILE A 702 -5.28 15.96 8.67
CA ILE A 702 -4.58 16.74 7.65
C ILE A 702 -5.18 18.14 7.68
N VAL A 703 -4.35 19.17 7.78
CA VAL A 703 -4.72 20.57 7.59
C VAL A 703 -4.01 21.06 6.34
N CYS A 704 -4.72 21.73 5.43
CA CYS A 704 -4.13 22.32 4.24
C CYS A 704 -4.54 23.78 4.11
N ASP A 705 -3.58 24.69 4.21
CA ASP A 705 -3.79 26.13 4.07
C ASP A 705 -3.57 26.59 2.62
N THR A 706 -4.40 27.53 2.15
CA THR A 706 -4.25 28.16 0.83
C THR A 706 -3.28 29.34 0.93
N ILE A 707 -2.05 29.14 0.48
CA ILE A 707 -0.94 30.10 0.52
C ILE A 707 -0.40 30.29 -0.90
N SER A 708 -0.99 31.22 -1.65
CA SER A 708 -0.70 31.48 -3.07
C SER A 708 0.66 32.14 -3.37
N GLN A 709 1.49 32.38 -2.35
CA GLN A 709 2.79 33.04 -2.49
C GLN A 709 3.87 32.17 -1.85
N TRP A 710 4.81 31.67 -2.66
CA TRP A 710 5.87 30.77 -2.20
C TRP A 710 6.68 31.37 -1.04
N ASN A 711 7.02 32.67 -1.09
CA ASN A 711 7.72 33.37 0.01
C ASN A 711 6.95 33.34 1.35
N THR A 712 5.61 33.30 1.33
CA THR A 712 4.78 33.19 2.53
C THR A 712 4.73 31.75 3.05
N ALA A 713 4.64 30.77 2.15
CA ALA A 713 4.76 29.35 2.50
C ALA A 713 6.17 29.04 3.07
N TRP A 714 7.22 29.63 2.50
CA TRP A 714 8.60 29.49 2.97
C TRP A 714 8.77 29.98 4.40
N LEU A 715 8.23 31.17 4.72
CA LEU A 715 8.23 31.67 6.09
C LEU A 715 7.43 30.75 7.05
N ALA A 716 6.31 30.17 6.60
CA ALA A 716 5.55 29.21 7.40
C ALA A 716 6.33 27.90 7.63
N PHE A 717 7.03 27.37 6.61
CA PHE A 717 7.92 26.21 6.76
C PHE A 717 9.09 26.51 7.70
N GLN A 718 9.74 27.67 7.58
CA GLN A 718 10.82 28.11 8.49
C GLN A 718 10.35 28.27 9.94
N ASN A 719 9.09 28.68 10.15
CA ASN A 719 8.48 28.70 11.47
C ASN A 719 8.09 27.28 11.98
N GLY A 720 8.25 26.24 11.16
CA GLY A 720 7.84 24.87 11.45
C GLY A 720 6.32 24.65 11.38
N ASP A 721 5.57 25.54 10.73
CA ASP A 721 4.11 25.41 10.61
C ASP A 721 3.69 24.47 9.49
N LEU A 722 4.56 24.17 8.52
CA LEU A 722 4.32 23.24 7.41
C LEU A 722 5.15 21.94 7.52
N ALA A 723 4.63 20.86 6.95
CA ALA A 723 5.26 19.54 6.90
C ALA A 723 6.31 19.43 5.78
N SER A 724 6.15 20.15 4.66
CA SER A 724 7.14 20.22 3.59
C SER A 724 6.99 21.48 2.73
N ILE A 725 8.00 21.78 1.90
CA ILE A 725 7.95 22.86 0.90
C ILE A 725 8.90 22.60 -0.29
N GLY A 726 8.49 22.98 -1.49
CA GLY A 726 9.36 22.96 -2.68
C GLY A 726 10.54 23.94 -2.58
N ILE A 727 11.72 23.51 -3.02
CA ILE A 727 12.97 24.30 -2.98
C ILE A 727 13.05 25.18 -4.24
N ASP A 728 12.87 26.49 -4.08
CA ASP A 728 13.03 27.45 -5.17
C ASP A 728 14.51 27.72 -5.51
N VAL A 729 14.77 28.09 -6.76
CA VAL A 729 16.11 28.40 -7.29
C VAL A 729 16.82 29.53 -6.52
N SER A 730 16.08 30.46 -5.90
CA SER A 730 16.63 31.52 -5.06
C SER A 730 17.25 31.04 -3.75
N ILE A 731 16.87 29.84 -3.26
CA ILE A 731 17.40 29.23 -2.03
C ILE A 731 18.18 27.93 -2.29
N ALA A 732 18.12 27.37 -3.49
CA ALA A 732 18.69 26.07 -3.86
C ALA A 732 20.15 25.87 -3.40
N ALA A 733 20.99 26.90 -3.50
CA ALA A 733 22.41 26.85 -3.10
C ALA A 733 22.63 26.56 -1.60
N ASP A 734 21.69 26.97 -0.73
CA ASP A 734 21.77 26.80 0.73
C ASP A 734 21.09 25.53 1.24
N TYR A 735 20.19 24.92 0.44
CA TYR A 735 19.26 23.89 0.93
C TYR A 735 19.23 22.58 0.11
N LYS A 736 19.73 22.55 -1.13
CA LYS A 736 19.68 21.30 -1.94
C LYS A 736 20.54 20.17 -1.38
N ASN A 737 21.56 20.48 -0.58
CA ASN A 737 22.42 19.50 0.07
C ASN A 737 21.90 19.07 1.46
N SER A 738 20.72 19.53 1.87
CA SER A 738 20.15 19.28 3.20
C SER A 738 19.84 17.81 3.43
N SER A 739 20.11 17.31 4.64
CA SER A 739 19.63 16.03 5.16
C SER A 739 18.10 15.83 5.07
N ARG A 740 17.34 16.91 4.88
CA ARG A 740 15.88 16.95 4.72
C ARG A 740 15.38 17.16 3.29
N ALA A 741 16.27 17.32 2.31
CA ALA A 741 15.89 17.41 0.91
C ALA A 741 15.55 16.03 0.33
N VAL A 742 14.55 16.00 -0.56
CA VAL A 742 14.24 14.86 -1.45
C VAL A 742 14.05 15.37 -2.89
N PHE A 743 14.40 14.53 -3.87
CA PHE A 743 14.42 14.85 -5.29
C PHE A 743 13.58 13.86 -6.09
N THR A 744 12.51 14.35 -6.72
CA THR A 744 11.46 13.53 -7.31
C THR A 744 11.56 13.56 -8.82
N ALA A 745 11.82 12.41 -9.43
CA ALA A 745 11.76 12.26 -10.87
C ALA A 745 10.32 12.43 -11.37
N ASP A 746 10.17 13.02 -12.53
CA ASP A 746 8.91 13.35 -13.20
C ASP A 746 9.04 12.93 -14.67
N ASP A 747 7.96 12.53 -15.34
CA ASP A 747 8.02 12.08 -16.74
C ASP A 747 8.14 13.25 -17.74
N PHE A 748 8.09 14.50 -17.28
CA PHE A 748 8.30 15.67 -18.13
C PHE A 748 9.76 15.81 -18.62
N VAL A 749 9.93 15.73 -19.94
CA VAL A 749 11.13 16.17 -20.65
C VAL A 749 10.89 17.55 -21.23
N SER A 750 11.65 18.54 -20.74
CA SER A 750 11.60 19.91 -21.23
C SER A 750 12.49 20.09 -22.44
N SER A 751 11.98 20.76 -23.48
CA SER A 751 12.66 20.98 -24.75
C SER A 751 12.54 22.42 -25.24
N LEU A 752 13.34 22.78 -26.25
CA LEU A 752 13.04 23.90 -27.14
C LEU A 752 12.36 23.33 -28.39
N GLN A 753 11.18 23.83 -28.68
CA GLN A 753 10.45 23.56 -29.91
C GLN A 753 10.77 24.70 -30.87
N LEU A 754 11.30 24.36 -32.04
CA LEU A 754 11.76 25.29 -33.07
C LEU A 754 10.86 25.21 -34.30
N GLN A 755 10.43 26.36 -34.82
CA GLN A 755 9.80 26.52 -36.13
C GLN A 755 8.60 25.60 -36.43
N SER A 756 7.40 26.06 -36.08
CA SER A 756 6.17 25.31 -36.37
C SER A 756 5.55 25.58 -37.74
N ASP A 757 5.75 26.77 -38.30
CA ASP A 757 5.11 27.15 -39.57
C ASP A 757 6.16 27.84 -40.45
N VAL A 758 6.26 27.44 -41.71
CA VAL A 758 7.32 27.95 -42.61
C VAL A 758 6.83 29.14 -43.42
N GLU A 759 5.53 29.20 -43.73
CA GLU A 759 4.93 30.30 -44.48
C GLU A 759 4.79 31.52 -43.56
N SER A 760 4.22 31.35 -42.37
CA SER A 760 4.14 32.40 -41.35
C SER A 760 5.52 32.93 -40.91
N LEU A 761 6.54 32.06 -40.86
CA LEU A 761 7.91 32.48 -40.56
C LEU A 761 8.56 33.28 -41.70
N ILE A 762 8.20 33.00 -42.97
CA ILE A 762 8.60 33.83 -44.12
C ILE A 762 7.86 35.18 -44.07
N GLU A 763 6.56 35.20 -43.80
CA GLU A 763 5.76 36.43 -43.74
C GLU A 763 6.17 37.36 -42.59
N ARG A 764 6.58 36.81 -41.44
CA ARG A 764 7.10 37.57 -40.29
C ARG A 764 8.60 37.91 -40.38
N SER A 765 9.25 37.64 -41.52
CA SER A 765 10.67 37.98 -41.74
C SER A 765 10.86 39.29 -42.51
N ASP A 766 11.69 40.18 -41.97
CA ASP A 766 12.20 41.37 -42.68
C ASP A 766 13.74 41.50 -42.53
N SER A 767 14.35 42.57 -43.06
CA SER A 767 15.82 42.76 -42.97
C SER A 767 16.34 43.09 -41.57
N ASP A 768 15.51 43.66 -40.70
CA ASP A 768 15.81 43.91 -39.29
C ASP A 768 15.41 42.73 -38.37
N HIS A 769 14.55 41.82 -38.86
CA HIS A 769 14.01 40.66 -38.14
C HIS A 769 13.95 39.39 -39.04
N ASN A 770 15.07 38.98 -39.63
CA ASN A 770 15.11 37.79 -40.48
C ASN A 770 14.98 36.53 -39.60
N LYS A 771 14.04 35.63 -39.91
CA LYS A 771 13.81 34.39 -39.14
C LYS A 771 14.13 33.14 -39.96
N ILE A 772 14.45 33.30 -41.25
CA ILE A 772 14.51 32.24 -42.27
C ILE A 772 15.51 31.13 -41.94
N LEU A 773 16.58 31.43 -41.21
CA LEU A 773 17.59 30.42 -40.84
C LEU A 773 17.01 29.21 -40.08
N LEU A 774 15.90 29.35 -39.36
CA LEU A 774 15.24 28.23 -38.67
C LEU A 774 14.74 27.11 -39.61
N LYS A 775 14.54 27.41 -40.90
CA LYS A 775 14.24 26.39 -41.93
C LYS A 775 15.40 25.41 -42.14
N TYR A 776 16.64 25.85 -41.92
CA TYR A 776 17.84 25.06 -42.19
C TYR A 776 18.18 24.13 -41.01
N LYS A 777 18.29 22.82 -41.29
CA LYS A 777 18.66 21.79 -40.30
C LYS A 777 19.95 22.14 -39.56
N ASP A 778 20.99 22.56 -40.30
CA ASP A 778 22.29 22.94 -39.74
C ASP A 778 22.18 24.07 -38.70
N PHE A 779 21.27 25.03 -38.90
CA PHE A 779 21.03 26.11 -37.94
C PHE A 779 20.31 25.61 -36.68
N ARG A 780 19.33 24.71 -36.81
CA ARG A 780 18.67 24.08 -35.65
C ARG A 780 19.62 23.18 -34.87
N GLN A 781 20.51 22.45 -35.57
CA GLN A 781 21.59 21.68 -34.95
C GLN A 781 22.63 22.60 -34.27
N ALA A 782 22.97 23.74 -34.87
CA ALA A 782 23.82 24.76 -34.25
C ALA A 782 23.20 25.34 -32.97
N ILE A 783 21.88 25.55 -32.93
CA ILE A 783 21.16 25.91 -31.69
C ILE A 783 21.32 24.81 -30.64
N SER A 784 21.09 23.54 -31.00
CA SER A 784 21.20 22.40 -30.07
C SER A 784 22.60 22.26 -29.47
N LEU A 785 23.64 22.32 -30.31
CA LEU A 785 25.04 22.16 -29.89
C LEU A 785 25.65 23.44 -29.28
N GLY A 786 25.02 24.61 -29.49
CA GLY A 786 25.43 25.89 -28.92
C GLY A 786 24.91 26.14 -27.50
N ILE A 787 24.12 25.22 -26.93
CA ILE A 787 23.48 25.35 -25.62
C ILE A 787 24.08 24.35 -24.63
N ASP A 788 24.72 24.88 -23.58
CA ASP A 788 25.20 24.09 -22.44
C ASP A 788 24.03 23.73 -21.51
N ARG A 789 23.58 22.47 -21.60
CA ARG A 789 22.45 21.93 -20.81
C ARG A 789 22.76 21.81 -19.32
N LEU A 790 24.03 21.63 -18.96
CA LEU A 790 24.49 21.57 -17.57
C LEU A 790 24.51 22.98 -16.94
N ALA A 791 25.01 23.97 -17.66
CA ALA A 791 24.90 25.37 -17.24
C ALA A 791 23.44 25.86 -17.23
N TYR A 792 22.59 25.40 -18.17
CA TYR A 792 21.16 25.73 -18.19
C TYR A 792 20.47 25.24 -16.92
N THR A 793 20.59 23.94 -16.62
CA THR A 793 19.97 23.31 -15.43
C THR A 793 20.45 23.96 -14.14
N GLN A 794 21.76 24.17 -13.98
CA GLN A 794 22.36 24.84 -12.81
C GLN A 794 21.91 26.31 -12.63
N ARG A 795 21.55 27.03 -13.70
CA ARG A 795 21.14 28.45 -13.65
C ARG A 795 19.63 28.66 -13.64
N CYS A 796 18.85 27.73 -14.20
CA CYS A 796 17.43 27.90 -14.50
C CYS A 796 16.50 26.93 -13.73
N THR A 797 17.04 25.93 -13.06
CA THR A 797 16.27 24.92 -12.28
C THR A 797 16.90 24.70 -10.90
N THR A 798 16.21 24.01 -10.00
CA THR A 798 16.76 23.61 -8.69
C THR A 798 17.52 22.28 -8.76
N SER A 799 16.98 21.34 -9.53
CA SER A 799 17.23 19.90 -9.38
C SER A 799 17.17 19.09 -10.68
N SER A 800 16.66 19.66 -11.77
CA SER A 800 16.57 18.97 -13.06
C SER A 800 17.96 18.56 -13.57
N LEU A 801 18.03 17.41 -14.23
CA LEU A 801 19.24 16.91 -14.87
C LEU A 801 19.27 17.30 -16.36
N PRO A 802 20.45 17.44 -17.00
CA PRO A 802 20.55 17.63 -18.45
C PRO A 802 19.71 16.60 -19.22
N GLY A 803 18.95 17.06 -20.21
CA GLY A 803 18.06 16.24 -21.02
C GLY A 803 18.60 16.12 -22.43
N PHE A 804 18.81 14.89 -22.90
CA PHE A 804 19.46 14.60 -24.18
C PHE A 804 18.53 13.90 -25.18
N GLY A 805 17.70 12.97 -24.71
CA GLY A 805 16.66 12.29 -25.49
C GLY A 805 15.25 12.81 -25.25
N LEU A 806 14.27 12.22 -25.94
CA LEU A 806 12.84 12.51 -25.79
C LEU A 806 12.26 11.90 -24.51
N PHE A 807 12.86 10.82 -24.02
CA PHE A 807 12.44 10.05 -22.85
C PHE A 807 13.47 10.09 -21.72
N ASN A 808 12.99 10.04 -20.47
CA ASN A 808 13.80 10.02 -19.26
C ASN A 808 13.59 8.72 -18.43
N SER A 809 14.15 8.68 -17.21
CA SER A 809 14.10 7.53 -16.28
C SER A 809 12.71 7.10 -15.81
N MET A 810 11.65 7.86 -16.12
CA MET A 810 10.27 7.51 -15.77
C MET A 810 9.54 6.75 -16.89
N HIS A 811 10.18 6.50 -18.04
CA HIS A 811 9.55 5.85 -19.19
C HIS A 811 9.87 4.35 -19.23
N TYR A 812 8.91 3.52 -18.83
CA TYR A 812 9.00 2.07 -18.74
C TYR A 812 8.49 1.39 -20.01
N TYR A 813 9.29 0.49 -20.59
CA TYR A 813 8.83 -0.45 -21.61
C TYR A 813 8.27 -1.73 -20.99
N ASP A 814 8.75 -2.10 -19.79
CA ASP A 814 8.26 -3.25 -19.01
C ASP A 814 8.00 -2.81 -17.57
N VAL A 815 6.74 -2.48 -17.27
CA VAL A 815 6.32 -2.09 -15.92
C VAL A 815 6.40 -3.26 -14.93
N GLU A 816 6.15 -4.51 -15.37
CA GLU A 816 6.05 -5.66 -14.44
C GLU A 816 7.40 -6.11 -13.90
N ASN A 817 8.48 -5.89 -14.67
CA ASN A 817 9.86 -6.17 -14.26
C ASN A 817 10.70 -4.91 -14.01
N GLY A 818 10.13 -3.71 -14.19
CA GLY A 818 10.79 -2.42 -13.94
C GLY A 818 11.74 -1.94 -15.06
N GLY A 819 11.61 -2.48 -16.27
CA GLY A 819 12.43 -2.11 -17.43
C GLY A 819 12.15 -0.70 -17.92
N VAL A 820 13.11 0.21 -17.68
CA VAL A 820 13.13 1.60 -18.16
C VAL A 820 13.77 1.66 -19.55
N TYR A 821 13.15 2.38 -20.49
CA TYR A 821 13.64 2.47 -21.87
C TYR A 821 15.04 3.10 -21.95
N ARG A 822 15.30 4.18 -21.19
CA ARG A 822 16.60 4.87 -21.21
C ARG A 822 17.77 4.03 -20.67
N ASP A 823 17.49 2.97 -19.92
CA ASP A 823 18.53 2.08 -19.37
C ASP A 823 18.94 1.00 -20.38
N THR A 824 18.21 0.86 -21.50
CA THR A 824 18.52 -0.09 -22.58
C THR A 824 19.64 0.41 -23.48
N ASP A 825 20.43 -0.51 -24.03
CA ASP A 825 21.59 -0.17 -24.86
C ASP A 825 21.20 0.56 -26.15
N PHE A 826 20.09 0.16 -26.79
CA PHE A 826 19.49 0.88 -27.93
C PHE A 826 19.26 2.37 -27.63
N ALA A 827 18.76 2.69 -26.43
CA ALA A 827 18.48 4.06 -26.00
C ALA A 827 19.74 4.87 -25.65
N LYS A 828 20.87 4.20 -25.42
CA LYS A 828 22.19 4.84 -25.20
C LYS A 828 22.88 5.09 -26.54
N GLU A 829 22.91 4.09 -27.42
CA GLU A 829 23.50 4.17 -28.77
C GLU A 829 22.90 5.32 -29.59
N VAL A 830 21.56 5.46 -29.58
CA VAL A 830 20.86 6.57 -30.23
C VAL A 830 21.35 7.95 -29.74
N LEU A 831 21.59 8.11 -28.43
CA LEU A 831 22.07 9.38 -27.91
C LEU A 831 23.55 9.61 -28.23
N CYS A 832 24.38 8.56 -28.24
CA CYS A 832 25.76 8.65 -28.74
C CYS A 832 25.78 9.10 -30.21
N ASN A 833 24.95 8.50 -31.08
CA ASN A 833 24.84 8.87 -32.49
C ASN A 833 24.38 10.33 -32.66
N VAL A 834 23.27 10.72 -32.01
CA VAL A 834 22.65 12.06 -32.13
C VAL A 834 23.63 13.17 -31.73
N TYR A 835 24.45 12.95 -30.70
CA TYR A 835 25.42 13.94 -30.21
C TYR A 835 26.85 13.74 -30.75
N GLY A 836 27.09 12.72 -31.59
CA GLY A 836 28.37 12.48 -32.25
C GLY A 836 29.48 11.97 -31.33
N VAL A 837 29.13 11.14 -30.35
CA VAL A 837 30.09 10.42 -29.49
C VAL A 837 30.52 9.13 -30.18
N ASP A 838 31.82 8.98 -30.43
CA ASP A 838 32.39 7.75 -30.96
C ASP A 838 32.55 6.72 -29.84
N VAL A 839 31.72 5.68 -29.86
CA VAL A 839 31.71 4.61 -28.85
C VAL A 839 33.00 3.77 -28.86
N GLU A 840 33.80 3.78 -29.94
CA GLU A 840 35.10 3.08 -29.98
C GLU A 840 36.19 3.79 -29.15
N GLU A 841 35.98 5.04 -28.70
CA GLU A 841 36.93 5.75 -27.84
C GLU A 841 36.79 5.44 -26.33
N PHE A 842 35.80 4.63 -25.92
CA PHE A 842 35.44 4.37 -24.51
C PHE A 842 35.63 2.90 -24.09
N GLU A 843 35.64 2.61 -22.77
CA GLU A 843 35.75 1.23 -22.26
C GLU A 843 34.40 0.48 -22.31
N SER A 844 33.27 1.20 -22.34
CA SER A 844 31.92 0.65 -22.51
C SER A 844 30.95 1.66 -23.13
N LEU A 845 29.77 1.18 -23.56
CA LEU A 845 28.67 2.03 -24.02
C LEU A 845 28.12 2.93 -22.90
N ASP A 846 28.14 2.47 -21.64
CA ASP A 846 27.74 3.29 -20.49
C ASP A 846 28.70 4.48 -20.30
N ASP A 847 30.02 4.25 -20.38
CA ASP A 847 31.03 5.33 -20.33
C ASP A 847 30.87 6.34 -21.48
N ALA A 848 30.55 5.85 -22.68
CA ALA A 848 30.30 6.70 -23.85
C ALA A 848 29.02 7.55 -23.65
N HIS A 849 27.94 6.96 -23.16
CA HIS A 849 26.68 7.65 -22.87
C HIS A 849 26.83 8.66 -21.73
N GLU A 850 27.56 8.35 -20.65
CA GLU A 850 27.87 9.30 -19.58
C GLU A 850 28.73 10.48 -20.05
N SER A 851 29.47 10.34 -21.16
CA SER A 851 30.27 11.43 -21.75
C SER A 851 29.44 12.51 -22.47
N ILE A 852 28.16 12.25 -22.75
CA ILE A 852 27.31 13.15 -23.54
C ILE A 852 27.10 14.48 -22.81
N THR A 853 27.63 15.57 -23.38
CA THR A 853 27.43 16.94 -22.89
C THR A 853 26.29 17.67 -23.62
N GLY A 854 25.92 17.20 -24.81
CA GLY A 854 25.06 17.91 -25.76
C GLY A 854 25.61 19.26 -26.25
N TYR A 855 26.88 19.60 -25.97
CA TYR A 855 27.44 20.94 -26.18
C TYR A 855 28.77 20.88 -26.94
N ASN A 856 28.78 21.44 -28.15
CA ASN A 856 29.96 21.52 -29.01
C ASN A 856 29.94 22.87 -29.78
N LEU A 857 30.39 23.93 -29.12
CA LEU A 857 30.34 25.29 -29.63
C LEU A 857 31.12 25.48 -30.95
N ASP A 858 32.23 24.76 -31.16
CA ASP A 858 33.04 24.89 -32.36
C ASP A 858 32.39 24.21 -33.58
N LEU A 859 31.72 23.06 -33.39
CA LEU A 859 30.88 22.46 -34.44
C LEU A 859 29.62 23.30 -34.69
N ALA A 860 28.98 23.79 -33.63
CA ALA A 860 27.82 24.68 -33.75
C ALA A 860 28.13 25.94 -34.57
N LYS A 861 29.32 26.54 -34.41
CA LYS A 861 29.77 27.69 -35.22
C LYS A 861 30.01 27.34 -36.69
N GLN A 862 30.52 26.14 -36.97
CA GLN A 862 30.69 25.65 -38.35
C GLN A 862 29.34 25.42 -39.04
N LEU A 863 28.36 24.88 -38.32
CA LEU A 863 27.00 24.66 -38.84
C LEU A 863 26.22 25.97 -39.01
N LEU A 864 26.41 26.94 -38.10
CA LEU A 864 25.87 28.30 -38.24
C LEU A 864 26.35 29.00 -39.53
N GLU A 865 27.63 28.90 -39.85
CA GLU A 865 28.20 29.44 -41.10
C GLU A 865 27.70 28.68 -42.34
N GLN A 866 27.48 27.37 -42.25
CA GLN A 866 26.93 26.57 -43.35
C GLN A 866 25.48 26.98 -43.67
N ALA A 867 24.62 27.09 -42.65
CA ALA A 867 23.26 27.59 -42.81
C ALA A 867 23.23 29.03 -43.35
N TYR A 868 24.07 29.92 -42.81
CA TYR A 868 24.18 31.30 -43.29
C TYR A 868 24.62 31.37 -44.77
N ALA A 869 25.62 30.58 -45.16
CA ALA A 869 26.09 30.51 -46.55
C ALA A 869 25.02 29.94 -47.49
N ALA A 870 24.24 28.94 -47.05
CA ALA A 870 23.15 28.37 -47.82
C ALA A 870 21.99 29.36 -48.01
N ALA A 871 21.57 30.07 -46.96
CA ALA A 871 20.57 31.13 -47.03
C ALA A 871 21.03 32.32 -47.90
N LEU A 872 22.30 32.71 -47.80
CA LEU A 872 22.89 33.78 -48.62
C LEU A 872 22.96 33.37 -50.11
N ALA A 873 23.20 32.09 -50.40
CA ALA A 873 23.18 31.55 -51.76
C ALA A 873 21.76 31.43 -52.34
N ALA A 874 20.76 31.14 -51.49
CA ALA A 874 19.33 31.17 -51.85
C ALA A 874 18.78 32.59 -52.04
N GLY A 875 19.47 33.61 -51.51
CA GLY A 875 19.00 35.01 -51.50
C GLY A 875 18.04 35.32 -50.36
N GLU A 876 17.97 34.46 -49.35
CA GLU A 876 17.03 34.51 -48.21
C GLU A 876 17.57 35.31 -47.00
N ILE A 877 18.86 35.66 -47.02
CA ILE A 877 19.48 36.59 -46.08
C ILE A 877 20.57 37.42 -46.77
N THR A 878 20.75 38.67 -46.34
CA THR A 878 21.83 39.55 -46.82
C THR A 878 22.99 39.68 -45.82
N ALA A 879 24.11 40.23 -46.30
CA ALA A 879 25.26 40.60 -45.46
C ALA A 879 24.99 41.75 -44.47
N THR A 880 23.79 42.36 -44.50
CA THR A 880 23.37 43.42 -43.57
C THR A 880 22.19 43.05 -42.67
N ASP A 881 21.49 41.95 -42.97
CA ASP A 881 20.28 41.58 -42.22
C ASP A 881 20.60 41.16 -40.79
N LYS A 882 19.64 41.29 -39.88
CA LYS A 882 19.71 40.75 -38.51
C LYS A 882 18.83 39.52 -38.39
N VAL A 883 19.27 38.55 -37.61
CA VAL A 883 18.49 37.35 -37.27
C VAL A 883 17.92 37.54 -35.87
N VAL A 884 16.61 37.78 -35.78
CA VAL A 884 15.93 38.11 -34.53
C VAL A 884 14.81 37.11 -34.28
N LEU A 885 15.02 36.21 -33.32
CA LEU A 885 14.09 35.13 -33.03
C LEU A 885 13.28 35.41 -31.76
N THR A 886 11.97 35.25 -31.86
CA THR A 886 10.98 35.54 -30.82
C THR A 886 10.76 34.30 -29.94
N VAL A 887 11.19 34.37 -28.67
CA VAL A 887 10.88 33.37 -27.65
C VAL A 887 9.52 33.71 -27.03
N GLY A 888 8.53 32.84 -27.22
CA GLY A 888 7.18 33.04 -26.71
C GLY A 888 6.89 32.28 -25.41
N ALA A 889 6.20 32.94 -24.49
CA ALA A 889 5.83 32.40 -23.17
C ALA A 889 4.35 32.64 -22.83
N SER A 890 3.83 31.90 -21.85
CA SER A 890 2.47 32.08 -21.32
C SER A 890 2.34 33.20 -20.27
N VAL A 891 3.44 33.60 -19.63
CA VAL A 891 3.44 34.64 -18.57
C VAL A 891 4.83 35.25 -18.39
N ASP A 892 4.88 36.57 -18.18
CA ASP A 892 6.10 37.28 -17.77
C ASP A 892 6.37 37.00 -16.28
N SER A 893 7.35 36.15 -15.99
CA SER A 893 7.72 35.70 -14.66
C SER A 893 9.23 35.65 -14.48
N GLU A 894 9.72 35.70 -13.24
CA GLU A 894 11.16 35.57 -12.96
C GLU A 894 11.75 34.23 -13.44
N ALA A 895 10.95 33.16 -13.53
CA ALA A 895 11.37 31.89 -14.11
C ALA A 895 11.52 31.99 -15.63
N ALA A 896 10.49 32.45 -16.34
CA ALA A 896 10.51 32.59 -17.80
C ALA A 896 11.60 33.57 -18.27
N ARG A 897 11.79 34.70 -17.57
CA ARG A 897 12.86 35.67 -17.85
C ARG A 897 14.26 35.10 -17.61
N ARG A 898 14.44 34.22 -16.60
CA ARG A 898 15.72 33.56 -16.32
C ARG A 898 16.11 32.57 -17.42
N GLN A 899 15.15 31.77 -17.88
CA GLN A 899 15.32 30.87 -19.03
C GLN A 899 15.63 31.65 -20.31
N PHE A 900 14.83 32.67 -20.65
CA PHE A 900 15.05 33.54 -21.80
C PHE A 900 16.45 34.20 -21.80
N ASN A 901 16.87 34.76 -20.66
CA ASN A 901 18.16 35.42 -20.56
C ASN A 901 19.33 34.43 -20.77
N PHE A 902 19.22 33.19 -20.29
CA PHE A 902 20.20 32.14 -20.60
C PHE A 902 20.23 31.83 -22.09
N LEU A 903 19.08 31.56 -22.71
CA LEU A 903 19.00 31.22 -24.13
C LEU A 903 19.58 32.35 -25.01
N LYS A 904 19.28 33.61 -24.67
CA LYS A 904 19.83 34.78 -25.35
C LYS A 904 21.35 34.85 -25.25
N GLU A 905 21.91 34.63 -24.06
CA GLU A 905 23.36 34.58 -23.81
C GLU A 905 24.04 33.46 -24.62
N SER A 906 23.45 32.26 -24.66
CA SER A 906 23.97 31.14 -25.47
C SER A 906 23.95 31.44 -26.97
N ILE A 907 22.83 31.95 -27.49
CA ILE A 907 22.66 32.25 -28.92
C ILE A 907 23.53 33.42 -29.38
N GLU A 908 23.72 34.45 -28.56
CA GLU A 908 24.64 35.56 -28.86
C GLU A 908 26.11 35.09 -28.79
N ASN A 909 26.47 34.20 -27.86
CA ASN A 909 27.82 33.60 -27.79
C ASN A 909 28.13 32.64 -28.95
N LEU A 910 27.12 31.90 -29.44
CA LEU A 910 27.18 31.09 -30.66
C LEU A 910 27.50 31.94 -31.90
N ALA A 911 27.06 33.20 -31.94
CA ALA A 911 27.38 34.12 -33.02
C ALA A 911 28.80 34.72 -32.97
N VAL A 912 29.51 34.67 -31.84
CA VAL A 912 30.83 35.32 -31.69
C VAL A 912 31.88 34.65 -32.58
N GLY A 913 32.53 35.43 -33.45
CA GLY A 913 33.51 34.98 -34.42
C GLY A 913 32.94 34.49 -35.74
N THR A 914 31.61 34.59 -35.97
CA THR A 914 30.96 34.18 -37.22
C THR A 914 30.42 35.38 -38.02
N SER A 915 29.98 35.15 -39.25
CA SER A 915 29.29 36.11 -40.11
C SER A 915 28.07 36.78 -39.46
N LEU A 916 27.53 36.22 -38.38
CA LEU A 916 26.35 36.70 -37.66
C LEU A 916 26.67 37.35 -36.31
N GLU A 917 27.95 37.59 -35.98
CA GLU A 917 28.35 38.31 -34.76
C GLU A 917 27.66 39.68 -34.67
N GLY A 918 26.95 39.92 -33.56
CA GLY A 918 26.15 41.13 -33.36
C GLY A 918 24.93 41.29 -34.28
N ARG A 919 24.61 40.26 -35.09
CA ARG A 919 23.41 40.21 -35.97
C ARG A 919 22.41 39.15 -35.54
N LEU A 920 22.83 38.05 -34.91
CA LEU A 920 21.95 37.02 -34.33
C LEU A 920 21.62 37.36 -32.86
N THR A 921 20.33 37.36 -32.48
CA THR A 921 19.84 37.70 -31.14
C THR A 921 18.45 37.11 -30.87
N LEU A 922 18.07 36.98 -29.59
CA LEU A 922 16.71 36.64 -29.16
C LEU A 922 15.94 37.84 -28.57
N GLU A 923 14.62 37.82 -28.73
CA GLU A 923 13.64 38.68 -28.04
C GLU A 923 12.58 37.83 -27.31
N PHE A 924 11.77 38.44 -26.45
CA PHE A 924 10.80 37.74 -25.59
C PHE A 924 9.42 38.37 -25.65
N ASP A 925 8.40 37.57 -25.89
CA ASP A 925 7.00 37.96 -25.71
C ASP A 925 6.25 36.97 -24.79
N ALA A 926 5.40 37.50 -23.93
CA ALA A 926 4.52 36.74 -23.03
C ALA A 926 3.03 37.12 -23.20
N SER A 927 2.68 37.77 -24.33
CA SER A 927 1.32 38.21 -24.63
C SER A 927 0.31 37.07 -24.84
N PHE A 928 0.79 35.88 -25.21
CA PHE A 928 -0.03 34.75 -25.64
C PHE A 928 -0.88 34.10 -24.54
N GLY A 929 -0.51 34.25 -23.25
CA GLY A 929 -1.30 33.71 -22.14
C GLY A 929 -1.49 32.19 -22.22
N SER A 930 -2.72 31.72 -21.97
CA SER A 930 -3.08 30.30 -22.11
C SER A 930 -3.09 29.78 -23.54
N LYS A 931 -2.96 30.65 -24.57
CA LYS A 931 -2.87 30.24 -25.97
C LYS A 931 -1.45 29.92 -26.45
N TRP A 932 -0.42 30.18 -25.65
CA TRP A 932 0.99 30.12 -26.07
C TRP A 932 1.37 28.91 -26.94
N ALA A 933 1.01 27.68 -26.55
CA ALA A 933 1.28 26.46 -27.32
C ALA A 933 0.60 26.46 -28.70
N ASN A 934 -0.63 26.96 -28.81
CA ASN A 934 -1.34 27.07 -30.09
C ASN A 934 -0.76 28.22 -30.93
N ALA A 935 -0.45 29.36 -30.31
CA ALA A 935 0.21 30.48 -30.99
C ALA A 935 1.58 30.08 -31.57
N PHE A 936 2.33 29.20 -30.89
CA PHE A 936 3.51 28.57 -31.49
C PHE A 936 3.13 27.69 -32.68
N ARG A 937 2.15 26.78 -32.51
CA ARG A 937 1.71 25.86 -33.57
C ARG A 937 1.25 26.60 -34.83
N ASP A 938 0.54 27.71 -34.66
CA ASP A 938 0.04 28.62 -35.70
C ASP A 938 1.12 29.59 -36.21
N GLY A 939 2.35 29.51 -35.70
CA GLY A 939 3.51 30.21 -36.23
C GLY A 939 3.65 31.66 -35.79
N GLU A 940 2.92 32.13 -34.76
CA GLU A 940 2.98 33.52 -34.27
C GLU A 940 4.37 33.90 -33.71
N TYR A 941 5.16 32.92 -33.25
CA TYR A 941 6.53 33.10 -32.76
C TYR A 941 7.45 31.90 -33.07
N ASP A 942 8.74 32.00 -32.73
CA ASP A 942 9.80 31.25 -33.40
C ASP A 942 10.41 30.13 -32.55
N ILE A 943 10.49 30.33 -31.24
CA ILE A 943 11.05 29.40 -30.25
C ILE A 943 10.08 29.25 -29.08
N CYS A 944 9.65 28.02 -28.81
CA CYS A 944 8.77 27.66 -27.70
C CYS A 944 9.54 26.85 -26.65
N THR A 945 9.55 27.31 -25.40
CA THR A 945 10.07 26.56 -24.25
C THR A 945 8.99 25.59 -23.76
N GLY A 946 8.94 24.40 -24.36
CA GLY A 946 7.83 23.45 -24.20
C GLY A 946 8.29 22.00 -24.36
N GLY A 947 7.59 21.09 -23.68
CA GLY A 947 7.95 19.68 -23.57
C GLY A 947 6.73 18.81 -23.40
N TRP A 948 6.96 17.52 -23.12
CA TRP A 948 5.91 16.52 -22.98
C TRP A 948 6.13 15.63 -21.76
N SER A 949 5.00 15.13 -21.25
CA SER A 949 4.85 14.10 -20.21
C SER A 949 3.60 13.27 -20.56
N GLY A 950 3.35 12.19 -19.82
CA GLY A 950 2.34 11.19 -20.13
C GLY A 950 2.91 9.99 -20.90
N ALA A 951 2.13 8.91 -21.00
CA ALA A 951 2.55 7.65 -21.62
C ALA A 951 3.86 7.06 -21.05
N ALA A 952 4.18 7.37 -19.79
CA ALA A 952 5.31 6.84 -19.02
C ALA A 952 5.44 5.31 -18.97
N TRP A 953 4.43 4.56 -19.41
CA TRP A 953 4.39 3.09 -19.44
C TRP A 953 4.12 2.51 -20.84
N ASP A 954 4.13 3.35 -21.87
CA ASP A 954 4.15 2.94 -23.27
C ASP A 954 4.97 3.94 -24.09
N PRO A 955 6.30 3.79 -24.13
CA PRO A 955 7.18 4.66 -24.90
C PRO A 955 6.90 4.60 -26.42
N GLY A 956 6.28 3.52 -26.92
CA GLY A 956 5.87 3.43 -28.33
C GLY A 956 4.68 4.35 -28.64
N TYR A 957 3.74 4.49 -27.70
CA TYR A 957 2.66 5.45 -27.81
C TYR A 957 3.14 6.91 -27.66
N PHE A 958 4.04 7.18 -26.71
CA PHE A 958 4.53 8.55 -26.42
C PHE A 958 5.09 9.30 -27.63
N LEU A 959 5.73 8.59 -28.58
CA LEU A 959 6.27 9.16 -29.82
C LEU A 959 5.23 9.96 -30.65
N MET A 960 3.93 9.70 -30.47
CA MET A 960 2.84 10.51 -31.06
C MET A 960 3.00 12.01 -30.81
N ALA A 961 3.54 12.39 -29.64
CA ALA A 961 3.75 13.78 -29.23
C ALA A 961 4.80 14.54 -30.08
N TYR A 962 5.61 13.80 -30.83
CA TYR A 962 6.66 14.31 -31.72
C TYR A 962 6.40 13.97 -33.20
N LEU A 963 5.61 12.94 -33.48
CA LEU A 963 5.33 12.46 -34.83
C LEU A 963 3.99 12.96 -35.42
N SER A 964 2.94 13.14 -34.61
CA SER A 964 1.61 13.48 -35.13
C SER A 964 1.37 14.98 -35.23
N PRO A 965 0.95 15.53 -36.40
CA PRO A 965 0.68 16.97 -36.58
C PRO A 965 -0.46 17.52 -35.71
N ASP A 966 -1.35 16.67 -35.21
CA ASP A 966 -2.41 17.05 -34.28
C ASP A 966 -1.90 17.24 -32.83
N TYR A 967 -0.72 16.70 -32.50
CA TYR A 967 -0.10 16.82 -31.17
C TYR A 967 1.15 17.69 -31.17
N MET A 968 2.09 17.50 -32.11
CA MET A 968 3.42 18.12 -32.06
C MET A 968 3.38 19.66 -32.02
N TYR A 969 4.34 20.24 -31.31
CA TYR A 969 4.53 21.69 -31.26
C TYR A 969 5.00 22.25 -32.60
N SER A 970 5.96 21.60 -33.26
CA SER A 970 6.59 22.10 -34.50
C SER A 970 5.94 21.48 -35.75
N LYS A 971 4.70 21.90 -36.09
CA LYS A 971 3.87 21.22 -37.12
C LYS A 971 4.45 21.22 -38.55
N ALA A 972 5.52 21.98 -38.82
CA ALA A 972 6.15 22.11 -40.15
C ALA A 972 6.94 20.88 -40.60
N TRP A 973 7.19 19.91 -39.72
CA TRP A 973 7.93 18.71 -40.07
C TRP A 973 6.98 17.61 -40.56
N ASP A 974 6.93 17.35 -41.86
CA ASP A 974 6.03 16.35 -42.43
C ASP A 974 6.56 14.92 -42.28
N THR A 975 6.37 14.38 -41.08
CA THR A 975 6.64 12.99 -40.66
C THR A 975 5.86 11.92 -41.42
N SER A 976 4.83 12.29 -42.19
CA SER A 976 4.12 11.37 -43.11
C SER A 976 4.82 11.25 -44.47
N SER A 977 5.79 12.13 -44.74
CA SER A 977 6.62 12.10 -45.96
C SER A 977 8.07 11.65 -45.71
N GLU A 978 8.55 11.76 -44.47
CA GLU A 978 9.91 11.37 -44.06
C GLU A 978 10.00 9.84 -43.92
N MET A 979 10.82 9.21 -44.76
CA MET A 979 10.94 7.75 -44.83
C MET A 979 12.05 7.23 -43.91
N LEU A 980 11.80 6.12 -43.21
CA LEU A 980 12.78 5.38 -42.43
C LEU A 980 12.90 3.95 -42.95
N THR A 981 14.13 3.53 -43.26
CA THR A 981 14.48 2.15 -43.62
C THR A 981 15.05 1.44 -42.38
N LEU A 982 14.47 0.33 -41.95
CA LEU A 982 14.88 -0.41 -40.74
C LEU A 982 14.60 -1.92 -40.87
N ASN A 983 15.52 -2.75 -40.39
CA ASN A 983 15.22 -4.14 -40.02
C ASN A 983 15.12 -4.20 -38.48
N PRO A 984 13.91 -4.36 -37.89
CA PRO A 984 13.75 -4.38 -36.44
C PRO A 984 14.10 -5.75 -35.81
N TYR A 985 14.30 -6.79 -36.63
CA TYR A 985 14.68 -8.15 -36.20
C TYR A 985 16.20 -8.32 -36.07
N ASP A 986 17.02 -7.49 -36.75
CA ASP A 986 18.50 -7.49 -36.73
C ASP A 986 19.14 -8.88 -36.96
N ASP A 987 18.50 -9.66 -37.82
CA ASP A 987 18.99 -10.95 -38.33
C ASP A 987 19.91 -10.80 -39.55
N GLY A 988 19.93 -9.61 -40.15
CA GLY A 988 20.62 -9.32 -41.41
C GLY A 988 19.89 -9.84 -42.65
N GLU A 989 18.64 -10.27 -42.55
CA GLU A 989 17.85 -10.78 -43.66
C GLU A 989 17.17 -9.61 -44.41
N GLU A 990 17.45 -9.49 -45.72
CA GLU A 990 16.90 -8.40 -46.55
C GLU A 990 15.35 -8.42 -46.60
N GLU A 991 14.72 -9.58 -46.39
CA GLU A 991 13.26 -9.73 -46.37
C GLU A 991 12.57 -9.20 -45.10
N HIS A 992 13.35 -8.89 -44.05
CA HIS A 992 12.90 -8.19 -42.85
C HIS A 992 13.33 -6.72 -42.80
N THR A 993 13.81 -6.16 -43.92
CA THR A 993 14.10 -4.73 -44.05
C THR A 993 12.89 -4.00 -44.64
N TYR A 994 12.30 -3.09 -43.86
CA TYR A 994 11.10 -2.34 -44.25
C TYR A 994 11.42 -0.86 -44.49
N GLU A 995 10.68 -0.22 -45.40
CA GLU A 995 10.75 1.20 -45.70
C GLU A 995 9.32 1.78 -45.68
N MET A 996 9.04 2.69 -44.77
CA MET A 996 7.74 3.37 -44.61
C MET A 996 7.95 4.75 -43.95
N SER A 997 6.92 5.60 -43.86
CA SER A 997 7.07 6.90 -43.20
C SER A 997 7.26 6.76 -41.68
N LEU A 998 7.82 7.78 -41.03
CA LEU A 998 7.95 7.80 -39.56
C LEU A 998 6.57 7.67 -38.87
N MET A 999 5.52 8.20 -39.48
CA MET A 999 4.15 8.07 -38.96
C MET A 999 3.58 6.65 -39.17
N ASP A 1000 3.90 5.98 -40.30
CA ASP A 1000 3.50 4.58 -40.54
C ASP A 1000 4.20 3.61 -39.58
N TRP A 1001 5.50 3.82 -39.33
CA TRP A 1001 6.24 3.08 -38.30
C TRP A 1001 5.57 3.22 -36.93
N TRP A 1002 5.12 4.42 -36.56
CA TRP A 1002 4.38 4.64 -35.32
C TRP A 1002 3.01 3.94 -35.31
N TYR A 1003 2.25 3.97 -36.42
CA TYR A 1003 0.99 3.25 -36.52
C TYR A 1003 1.18 1.73 -36.37
N CYS A 1004 2.20 1.14 -37.02
CA CYS A 1004 2.53 -0.29 -36.90
C CYS A 1004 2.99 -0.67 -35.48
N LEU A 1005 3.81 0.17 -34.84
CA LEU A 1005 4.26 0.04 -33.45
C LEU A 1005 3.11 0.12 -32.42
N ASN A 1006 1.94 0.66 -32.81
CA ASN A 1006 0.77 0.81 -31.95
C ASN A 1006 -0.43 -0.04 -32.38
N GLY A 1007 -0.29 -0.89 -33.40
CA GLY A 1007 -1.35 -1.81 -33.85
C GLY A 1007 -2.61 -1.11 -34.36
N ALA A 1008 -2.46 0.01 -35.09
CA ALA A 1008 -3.60 0.76 -35.62
C ALA A 1008 -4.37 -0.04 -36.68
N GLU A 1009 -5.68 0.24 -36.86
CA GLU A 1009 -6.48 -0.51 -37.83
C GLU A 1009 -6.01 -0.26 -39.28
N GLY A 1010 -5.81 -1.35 -40.04
CA GLY A 1010 -5.40 -1.30 -41.45
C GLY A 1010 -3.89 -1.26 -41.72
N VAL A 1011 -3.04 -1.28 -40.69
CA VAL A 1011 -1.57 -1.26 -40.86
C VAL A 1011 -1.04 -2.54 -41.54
N PRO A 1012 0.08 -2.48 -42.27
CA PRO A 1012 0.69 -3.65 -42.90
C PRO A 1012 1.38 -4.62 -41.92
N TYR A 1013 1.79 -4.14 -40.73
CA TYR A 1013 2.50 -4.92 -39.72
C TYR A 1013 2.00 -4.56 -38.32
N ASP A 1014 1.78 -5.56 -37.47
CA ASP A 1014 1.47 -5.34 -36.05
C ASP A 1014 2.72 -5.61 -35.20
N TRP A 1015 3.28 -4.54 -34.64
CA TRP A 1015 4.37 -4.57 -33.65
C TRP A 1015 3.89 -4.03 -32.30
N SER A 1016 2.59 -4.09 -32.00
CA SER A 1016 1.99 -3.58 -30.77
C SER A 1016 2.41 -4.35 -29.52
N PHE A 1017 2.05 -3.82 -28.34
CA PHE A 1017 2.50 -4.36 -27.05
C PHE A 1017 1.96 -5.77 -26.79
N GLY A 1018 2.85 -6.76 -26.85
CA GLY A 1018 2.55 -8.18 -26.56
C GLY A 1018 2.41 -9.08 -27.79
N GLU A 1019 2.31 -8.51 -29.01
CA GLU A 1019 2.25 -9.29 -30.25
C GLU A 1019 3.65 -9.71 -30.77
N VAL A 1020 4.68 -8.96 -30.39
CA VAL A 1020 6.10 -9.28 -30.65
C VAL A 1020 6.97 -9.08 -29.41
N ASP A 1021 8.22 -9.56 -29.46
CA ASP A 1021 9.20 -9.36 -28.40
C ASP A 1021 9.48 -7.86 -28.16
N ASN A 1022 9.74 -7.50 -26.90
CA ASN A 1022 10.10 -6.15 -26.51
C ASN A 1022 11.38 -5.67 -27.21
N GLU A 1023 12.34 -6.55 -27.53
CA GLU A 1023 13.56 -6.15 -28.24
C GLU A 1023 13.26 -5.55 -29.62
N ILE A 1024 12.30 -6.13 -30.36
CA ILE A 1024 11.84 -5.64 -31.67
C ILE A 1024 11.18 -4.26 -31.51
N ARG A 1025 10.32 -4.09 -30.50
CA ARG A 1025 9.69 -2.78 -30.19
C ARG A 1025 10.71 -1.72 -29.80
N LEU A 1026 11.69 -2.07 -28.96
CA LEU A 1026 12.73 -1.16 -28.48
C LEU A 1026 13.59 -0.60 -29.63
N ARG A 1027 13.95 -1.43 -30.61
CA ARG A 1027 14.69 -1.01 -31.82
C ARG A 1027 13.89 -0.04 -32.69
N ILE A 1028 12.58 -0.26 -32.87
CA ILE A 1028 11.71 0.68 -33.60
C ILE A 1028 11.59 2.01 -32.84
N ILE A 1029 11.41 1.98 -31.52
CA ILE A 1029 11.36 3.17 -30.66
C ILE A 1029 12.67 3.96 -30.75
N ALA A 1030 13.81 3.27 -30.70
CA ALA A 1030 15.14 3.85 -30.81
C ALA A 1030 15.36 4.54 -32.17
N ALA A 1031 15.08 3.86 -33.28
CA ALA A 1031 15.23 4.43 -34.62
C ALA A 1031 14.30 5.64 -34.86
N LEU A 1032 13.08 5.61 -34.31
CA LEU A 1032 12.17 6.76 -34.35
C LEU A 1032 12.69 7.92 -33.49
N GLU A 1033 13.21 7.67 -32.29
CA GLU A 1033 13.86 8.70 -31.45
C GLU A 1033 15.05 9.34 -32.17
N GLU A 1034 15.93 8.53 -32.79
CA GLU A 1034 17.08 9.01 -33.54
C GLU A 1034 16.66 9.92 -34.70
N ALA A 1035 15.63 9.53 -35.46
CA ALA A 1035 15.10 10.33 -36.56
C ALA A 1035 14.53 11.68 -36.08
N ILE A 1036 13.73 11.69 -35.01
CA ILE A 1036 13.14 12.91 -34.42
C ILE A 1036 14.22 13.86 -33.91
N LEU A 1037 15.17 13.37 -33.12
CA LEU A 1037 16.26 14.19 -32.58
C LEU A 1037 17.15 14.72 -33.72
N SER A 1038 17.42 13.88 -34.74
CA SER A 1038 18.18 14.25 -35.94
C SER A 1038 17.45 15.23 -36.88
N ALA A 1039 16.15 15.47 -36.71
CA ALA A 1039 15.44 16.53 -37.43
C ALA A 1039 15.59 17.91 -36.77
N TYR A 1040 16.01 17.95 -35.49
CA TYR A 1040 16.28 19.15 -34.70
C TYR A 1040 15.11 20.14 -34.57
N TYR A 1041 13.86 19.68 -34.73
CA TYR A 1041 12.68 20.51 -34.46
C TYR A 1041 12.33 20.58 -32.97
N SER A 1042 12.50 19.46 -32.25
CA SER A 1042 12.41 19.38 -30.78
C SER A 1042 13.79 19.13 -30.21
N LEU A 1043 14.28 20.02 -29.35
CA LEU A 1043 15.60 19.94 -28.74
C LEU A 1043 15.48 19.70 -27.23
N PRO A 1044 15.72 18.47 -26.71
CA PRO A 1044 15.74 18.21 -25.28
C PRO A 1044 16.71 19.14 -24.53
N MET A 1045 16.30 19.60 -23.36
CA MET A 1045 17.02 20.56 -22.51
C MET A 1045 17.27 19.99 -21.12
N TYR A 1046 16.22 19.51 -20.45
CA TYR A 1046 16.31 18.92 -19.11
C TYR A 1046 15.23 17.88 -18.82
N ASN A 1047 15.62 16.83 -18.10
CA ASN A 1047 14.71 15.89 -17.47
C ASN A 1047 14.23 16.54 -16.16
N TYR A 1048 12.92 16.71 -15.96
CA TYR A 1048 12.42 17.43 -14.80
C TYR A 1048 12.56 16.59 -13.53
N PHE A 1049 13.12 17.22 -12.50
CA PHE A 1049 13.10 16.71 -11.14
C PHE A 1049 12.61 17.81 -10.22
N SER A 1050 11.58 17.55 -9.42
CA SER A 1050 11.17 18.47 -8.35
C SER A 1050 12.07 18.29 -7.12
N ALA A 1051 12.18 19.32 -6.28
CA ALA A 1051 12.95 19.29 -5.04
C ALA A 1051 12.11 19.78 -3.87
N GLN A 1052 12.13 19.06 -2.75
CA GLN A 1052 11.32 19.37 -1.56
C GLN A 1052 12.13 19.23 -0.27
N LEU A 1053 12.00 20.21 0.63
CA LEU A 1053 12.43 20.08 2.03
C LEU A 1053 11.32 19.47 2.88
N THR A 1054 11.69 18.60 3.81
CA THR A 1054 10.78 17.88 4.72
C THR A 1054 11.00 18.31 6.17
N SER A 1055 9.91 18.57 6.90
CA SER A 1055 9.96 19.02 8.29
C SER A 1055 10.52 17.93 9.21
N TYR A 1056 11.36 18.31 10.18
CA TYR A 1056 11.84 17.38 11.22
C TYR A 1056 10.71 16.85 12.13
N LYS A 1057 9.48 17.37 12.00
CA LYS A 1057 8.28 16.83 12.65
C LYS A 1057 7.98 15.39 12.23
N ILE A 1058 8.23 15.07 10.96
CA ILE A 1058 7.82 13.83 10.30
C ILE A 1058 9.02 13.05 9.78
N GLU A 1059 8.83 11.77 9.51
CA GLU A 1059 9.72 11.02 8.62
C GLU A 1059 8.97 10.44 7.44
N LEU A 1060 9.59 10.63 6.27
CA LEU A 1060 9.45 9.78 5.11
C LEU A 1060 10.35 8.56 5.37
N GLY A 1061 9.78 7.40 5.66
CA GLY A 1061 10.53 6.13 5.86
C GLY A 1061 11.11 5.52 4.57
N THR A 1062 11.24 6.32 3.50
CA THR A 1062 12.17 6.11 2.39
C THR A 1062 12.52 7.50 1.83
N LYS A 1063 13.73 7.62 1.28
CA LYS A 1063 14.15 8.78 0.48
C LYS A 1063 14.37 8.42 -0.99
N ASP A 1064 14.30 7.13 -1.31
CA ASP A 1064 14.38 6.61 -2.66
C ASP A 1064 12.98 6.61 -3.27
N TYR A 1065 12.83 7.25 -4.43
CA TYR A 1065 11.54 7.43 -5.09
C TYR A 1065 11.05 6.14 -5.74
N ASN A 1066 9.76 5.82 -5.59
CA ASN A 1066 9.11 4.69 -6.24
C ASN A 1066 7.96 5.17 -7.14
N THR A 1067 7.87 4.66 -8.38
CA THR A 1067 6.92 5.11 -9.40
C THR A 1067 5.44 4.88 -9.06
N PHE A 1068 5.13 3.99 -8.12
CA PHE A 1068 3.78 3.82 -7.56
C PHE A 1068 3.68 4.26 -6.09
N MET A 1069 4.80 4.27 -5.37
CA MET A 1069 4.89 4.45 -3.92
C MET A 1069 5.89 5.53 -3.47
N GLY A 1070 6.16 6.59 -4.25
CA GLY A 1070 6.94 7.80 -3.91
C GLY A 1070 7.82 7.78 -2.66
N TYR A 1071 7.41 8.48 -1.59
CA TYR A 1071 8.17 8.54 -0.30
C TYR A 1071 7.37 8.46 1.02
N GLY A 1072 6.07 8.23 0.99
CA GLY A 1072 5.26 8.09 2.20
C GLY A 1072 3.80 8.39 1.97
N GLY A 1073 3.52 9.66 1.67
CA GLY A 1073 2.19 10.20 1.75
C GLY A 1073 1.60 9.93 3.13
N ILE A 1074 0.29 10.05 3.24
CA ILE A 1074 -0.36 9.94 4.55
C ILE A 1074 -0.50 8.48 5.03
N ARG A 1075 -0.39 7.50 4.11
CA ARG A 1075 -0.35 6.06 4.43
C ARG A 1075 0.85 5.69 5.31
N TYR A 1076 1.99 6.32 5.07
CA TYR A 1076 3.26 5.81 5.59
C TYR A 1076 4.15 6.85 6.28
N THR A 1077 3.82 8.15 6.20
CA THR A 1077 4.49 9.19 7.00
C THR A 1077 4.36 8.89 8.50
N THR A 1078 5.49 8.87 9.20
CA THR A 1078 5.56 8.76 10.67
C THR A 1078 5.94 10.09 11.31
N TYR A 1079 5.87 10.19 12.65
CA TYR A 1079 6.05 11.45 13.39
C TYR A 1079 7.07 11.31 14.52
N ASN A 1080 8.14 12.10 14.43
CA ASN A 1080 9.12 12.27 15.51
C ASN A 1080 8.52 13.01 16.72
N TYR A 1081 7.53 13.88 16.48
CA TYR A 1081 6.92 14.75 17.49
C TYR A 1081 5.40 14.81 17.33
N THR A 1082 4.68 14.68 18.44
CA THR A 1082 3.26 15.07 18.53
C THR A 1082 3.09 16.57 18.30
N ASP A 1083 1.89 17.03 17.94
CA ASP A 1083 1.61 18.47 17.74
C ASP A 1083 2.05 19.34 18.93
N ALA A 1084 1.86 18.84 20.17
CA ALA A 1084 2.25 19.55 21.39
C ALA A 1084 3.77 19.64 21.57
N GLN A 1085 4.49 18.52 21.39
CA GLN A 1085 5.97 18.52 21.48
C GLN A 1085 6.58 19.38 20.37
N TRP A 1086 6.03 19.29 19.15
CA TRP A 1086 6.50 20.07 18.00
C TRP A 1086 6.37 21.57 18.24
N ALA A 1087 5.29 22.03 18.88
CA ALA A 1087 5.14 23.43 19.26
C ALA A 1087 6.23 23.93 20.24
N GLU A 1088 6.83 23.04 21.04
CA GLU A 1088 7.95 23.37 21.95
C GLU A 1088 9.31 23.35 21.24
N VAL A 1089 9.54 22.43 20.28
CA VAL A 1089 10.86 22.23 19.66
C VAL A 1089 11.05 22.84 18.27
N LYS A 1090 9.99 23.21 17.54
CA LYS A 1090 10.11 23.57 16.09
C LYS A 1090 11.10 24.70 15.77
N ALA A 1091 11.36 25.59 16.73
CA ALA A 1091 12.30 26.70 16.60
C ALA A 1091 13.79 26.32 16.83
N THR A 1092 14.13 25.06 17.11
CA THR A 1092 15.52 24.61 17.36
C THR A 1092 16.20 23.94 16.16
N PHE A 1093 15.51 23.77 15.04
CA PHE A 1093 16.03 23.08 13.86
C PHE A 1093 16.57 24.04 12.81
N ASP A 1094 17.69 23.67 12.20
CA ASP A 1094 18.20 24.27 10.96
C ASP A 1094 17.96 23.30 9.81
N TYR A 1095 17.46 23.80 8.68
CA TYR A 1095 17.14 23.00 7.50
C TYR A 1095 18.25 23.02 6.44
N LYS A 1096 19.34 23.78 6.63
CA LYS A 1096 20.44 23.86 5.65
C LYS A 1096 21.36 22.64 5.61
N ASN A 1097 21.36 21.82 6.67
CA ASN A 1097 22.32 20.74 6.90
C ASN A 1097 21.63 19.37 6.96
#